data_AF-A0A6H1LM79-F1
#
_entry.id   AF-A0A6H1LM79-F1
#
_cell.length_a   1.000
_cell.length_b   1.000
_cell.length_c   1.000
_cell.angle_alpha   90.00
_cell.angle_beta   90.00
_cell.angle_gamma   90.00
#
_symmetry.space_group_name_H-M   'P 1'
#
loop_
_entity.id
_entity.type
_entity.pdbx_description
1 polymer ?
#
loop_
_entity_poly.entity_id
_entity_poly.type
_entity_poly.pdbx_seq_one_letter_code
_entity_poly.pdbx_strand_id
1 'polypeptide(L)'
;MRRRTALSVVSAAVGGAIVPLAFAPAPAAAQERRSPQSPSARWDFDERTGTVTREAVSGTADPIGYVFDDARYKPDGDPVRRRGVRGRALYFDGYSTVVTTDGPGKLDPAGGFTLDAWIAPYAYEQGIDGKPQALVNQHNPDAKTGFLLGLRRFGQIVFQLGFGTDLIEVKGASDQPAVKGRWTHVAATYDPAARQLRLYRDGRLIGTATTPDKAPVLASGEPLLIGRHNTPTLLNGEFHANMYIGLMDSLAIRPGTLDDTAAHNEHADTIAALPDHRVPRPDLAQQRACYDGDRHRPQFHMLPPWHWMNEPHAPVYFKGKYHIFYQHDPFGPYWGQIHWGHAVSTDMVHWRDQPIALAPAADSVAPDGCWSGSAHVDGDRGPVLFFTGGDDRLPYRQRTGLAVSSYPTDGDTDLPTWTMKSEPVTEAPAALPAGPGTAWAENFRDPFVWEEDGVWYQLTGSGIVDYDGTQVTKKYGGTALVHTARRPEGPWTYQGPLHWNDLTKVPEPGEVWELPVLLPLPGPTGKRTSKHVLLVSPWWETFNSNAVKHTYYWIGTFDKDACRFVPDHEKPREFDFGEHFTGPSGFVTPDGRSVLFSITQDRRSEQQHAQAGWAHNAGMPVSVSLRQDGALGVEPIAEAATLRGRRLAKIRQTSVKDANRQLADVSGDLLDIEAVIEPRDATSITLTVRASDDGSEQTLLSYDTTKRRFSIDRSSSSLDPDVRKSAHGGTVELDGSRLTLRVLLDRSMLEAYINGTNSLTSRVYPTQKDATGLRLTSESGAARVVSLDVWRMNGAYDTSVAPAAYDPPRPTDVDALPNHDFATGDLTGWTVVSGTTFSDASVTTRTDWGWGGPFYQAETEEDATGHHLWGYNPDAGGDDAVGVLRSATVTLGGDGVVDLLVSGGNDLDRLYAAVVRADDGKVLAKATGRGGEQYRRVAFDLSAHIGERIYVEVVDKATGGWGHINVDDVNVPVQRP
;
A
#
# COMPACT_ATOMS: atom_id res chain seq x y z
N MET A 1 -41.76 -26.44 -13.50
CA MET A 1 -42.41 -27.37 -14.44
C MET A 1 -41.57 -28.64 -14.54
N ARG A 2 -42.23 -29.82 -14.40
CA ARG A 2 -41.94 -31.19 -14.91
C ARG A 2 -40.47 -31.59 -15.20
N ARG A 3 -39.93 -32.78 -14.86
CA ARG A 3 -40.42 -34.05 -14.27
C ARG A 3 -39.19 -34.94 -13.98
N ARG A 4 -39.23 -35.63 -12.82
CA ARG A 4 -38.81 -37.02 -12.50
C ARG A 4 -38.20 -37.89 -13.62
N THR A 5 -37.19 -38.71 -13.29
CA THR A 5 -37.36 -40.18 -13.09
C THR A 5 -36.25 -40.79 -12.20
N ALA A 6 -36.66 -41.60 -11.23
CA ALA A 6 -35.84 -42.54 -10.47
C ALA A 6 -35.96 -43.94 -11.08
N LEU A 7 -34.93 -44.79 -10.92
CA LEU A 7 -35.07 -46.23 -11.09
C LEU A 7 -34.17 -46.96 -10.06
N SER A 8 -34.84 -47.64 -9.13
CA SER A 8 -34.30 -48.69 -8.27
C SER A 8 -34.73 -50.04 -8.84
N VAL A 9 -33.81 -51.00 -8.94
CA VAL A 9 -34.14 -52.43 -9.07
C VAL A 9 -33.23 -53.24 -8.14
N VAL A 10 -33.87 -54.21 -7.46
CA VAL A 10 -33.38 -55.11 -6.42
C VAL A 10 -32.97 -56.47 -7.02
N SER A 11 -32.12 -57.20 -6.28
CA SER A 11 -31.85 -58.66 -6.31
C SER A 11 -30.52 -59.04 -6.99
N ALA A 12 -29.73 -60.02 -6.56
CA ALA A 12 -29.87 -61.08 -5.56
C ALA A 12 -28.46 -61.50 -5.08
N ALA A 13 -28.38 -62.07 -3.87
CA ALA A 13 -27.22 -62.79 -3.40
C ALA A 13 -27.12 -64.16 -4.09
N VAL A 14 -25.94 -64.51 -4.59
CA VAL A 14 -25.52 -65.89 -4.85
C VAL A 14 -24.09 -66.04 -4.33
N GLY A 15 -23.93 -66.88 -3.32
CA GLY A 15 -22.64 -67.27 -2.78
C GLY A 15 -21.90 -68.20 -3.75
N GLY A 16 -20.62 -67.94 -3.94
CA GLY A 16 -19.67 -68.82 -4.61
C GLY A 16 -18.31 -68.63 -3.96
N ALA A 17 -17.87 -69.64 -3.20
CA ALA A 17 -16.53 -69.68 -2.63
C ALA A 17 -15.51 -69.83 -3.76
N ILE A 18 -14.65 -68.82 -3.94
CA ILE A 18 -13.45 -68.90 -4.78
C ILE A 18 -12.26 -68.65 -3.85
N VAL A 19 -11.46 -69.69 -3.67
CA VAL A 19 -10.16 -69.65 -3.00
C VAL A 19 -9.22 -68.78 -3.84
N PRO A 20 -8.64 -67.69 -3.32
CA PRO A 20 -7.54 -67.04 -4.00
C PRO A 20 -6.24 -67.79 -3.69
N LEU A 21 -5.61 -68.33 -4.73
CA LEU A 21 -4.19 -68.67 -4.71
C LEU A 21 -3.40 -67.40 -4.40
N ALA A 22 -2.83 -67.34 -3.20
CA ALA A 22 -1.85 -66.34 -2.83
C ALA A 22 -0.55 -66.59 -3.61
N PHE A 23 -0.29 -65.79 -4.64
CA PHE A 23 1.09 -65.58 -5.08
C PHE A 23 1.72 -64.60 -4.09
N ALA A 24 2.70 -65.08 -3.32
CA ALA A 24 3.56 -64.21 -2.54
C ALA A 24 4.27 -63.25 -3.51
N PRO A 25 4.20 -61.93 -3.32
CA PRO A 25 5.13 -61.04 -4.00
C PRO A 25 6.53 -61.35 -3.48
N ALA A 26 7.48 -61.50 -4.40
CA ALA A 26 8.90 -61.49 -4.04
C ALA A 26 9.19 -60.24 -3.19
N PRO A 27 10.05 -60.32 -2.16
CA PRO A 27 10.40 -59.14 -1.39
C PRO A 27 11.16 -58.21 -2.33
N ALA A 28 10.52 -57.11 -2.74
CA ALA A 28 11.28 -55.96 -3.17
C ALA A 28 12.16 -55.59 -1.97
N ALA A 29 13.49 -55.60 -2.17
CA ALA A 29 14.42 -55.18 -1.14
C ALA A 29 13.98 -53.78 -0.65
N ALA A 30 13.48 -53.71 0.58
CA ALA A 30 13.15 -52.43 1.19
C ALA A 30 14.45 -51.63 1.24
N GLN A 31 14.53 -50.55 0.47
CA GLN A 31 15.57 -49.55 0.66
C GLN A 31 15.49 -49.11 2.14
N GLU A 32 16.56 -49.32 2.91
CA GLU A 32 16.62 -48.89 4.29
C GLU A 32 16.41 -47.37 4.38
N ARG A 33 15.51 -46.94 5.27
CA ARG A 33 15.33 -45.53 5.59
C ARG A 33 16.64 -44.96 6.12
N ARG A 34 17.10 -43.86 5.55
CA ARG A 34 18.27 -43.12 6.04
C ARG A 34 17.79 -42.01 6.96
N SER A 35 18.24 -42.02 8.22
CA SER A 35 18.03 -40.89 9.14
C SER A 35 18.62 -39.60 8.54
N PRO A 36 18.09 -38.42 8.88
CA PRO A 36 18.63 -37.16 8.39
C PRO A 36 20.12 -37.02 8.72
N GLN A 37 20.91 -36.56 7.76
CA GLN A 37 22.35 -36.35 7.90
C GLN A 37 22.69 -34.87 8.11
N SER A 38 23.98 -34.55 8.19
CA SER A 38 24.46 -33.16 8.15
C SER A 38 23.83 -32.41 6.97
N PRO A 39 23.43 -31.14 7.13
CA PRO A 39 22.80 -30.37 6.05
C PRO A 39 23.68 -30.28 4.80
N SER A 40 23.02 -30.32 3.63
CA SER A 40 23.62 -29.93 2.35
C SER A 40 23.68 -28.41 2.19
N ALA A 41 22.73 -27.70 2.81
CA ALA A 41 22.75 -26.25 2.97
C ALA A 41 22.02 -25.85 4.25
N ARG A 42 22.47 -24.78 4.90
CA ARG A 42 21.86 -24.24 6.12
C ARG A 42 22.07 -22.72 6.23
N TRP A 43 21.01 -22.00 6.53
CA TRP A 43 21.03 -20.58 6.86
C TRP A 43 20.55 -20.39 8.29
N ASP A 44 21.39 -19.76 9.11
CA ASP A 44 21.11 -19.46 10.52
C ASP A 44 20.65 -18.02 10.77
N PHE A 45 20.77 -17.14 9.76
CA PHE A 45 20.38 -15.72 9.83
C PHE A 45 20.89 -14.96 11.07
N ASP A 46 22.04 -15.40 11.58
CA ASP A 46 22.61 -14.99 12.86
C ASP A 46 23.44 -13.69 12.78
N GLU A 47 23.59 -13.12 11.58
CA GLU A 47 24.35 -11.90 11.35
C GLU A 47 23.80 -10.71 12.16
N ARG A 48 24.67 -9.73 12.43
CA ARG A 48 24.27 -8.52 13.16
C ARG A 48 23.86 -7.38 12.24
N THR A 49 24.52 -7.29 11.09
CA THR A 49 24.49 -6.18 10.12
C THR A 49 24.83 -6.74 8.72
N GLY A 50 24.62 -5.92 7.70
CA GLY A 50 24.97 -6.21 6.31
C GLY A 50 23.83 -6.81 5.47
N THR A 51 24.04 -6.79 4.16
CA THR A 51 23.10 -7.17 3.09
C THR A 51 23.31 -8.59 2.57
N VAL A 52 24.00 -9.43 3.33
CA VAL A 52 24.25 -10.84 2.99
C VAL A 52 23.90 -11.75 4.18
N THR A 53 23.56 -13.00 3.89
CA THR A 53 23.48 -14.10 4.85
C THR A 53 24.49 -15.17 4.48
N ARG A 54 25.13 -15.81 5.45
CA ARG A 54 26.10 -16.86 5.19
C ARG A 54 25.43 -18.23 5.19
N GLU A 55 25.62 -18.98 4.10
CA GLU A 55 25.29 -20.41 4.07
C GLU A 55 26.36 -21.19 4.85
N ALA A 56 25.95 -21.87 5.92
CA ALA A 56 26.83 -22.40 6.95
C ALA A 56 27.66 -23.63 6.50
N VAL A 57 27.28 -24.32 5.43
CA VAL A 57 27.95 -25.54 4.95
C VAL A 57 29.06 -25.22 3.95
N SER A 58 28.76 -24.45 2.90
CA SER A 58 29.69 -24.03 1.86
C SER A 58 30.48 -22.77 2.25
N GLY A 59 29.95 -21.97 3.17
CA GLY A 59 30.51 -20.68 3.55
C GLY A 59 30.19 -19.54 2.56
N THR A 60 29.37 -19.80 1.54
CA THR A 60 28.94 -18.81 0.55
C THR A 60 28.21 -17.65 1.23
N ALA A 61 28.45 -16.43 0.74
CA ALA A 61 27.71 -15.24 1.16
C ALA A 61 26.59 -15.00 0.15
N ASP A 62 25.37 -15.33 0.53
CA ASP A 62 24.20 -15.17 -0.32
C ASP A 62 23.62 -13.76 -0.15
N PRO A 63 23.35 -13.02 -1.24
CA PRO A 63 22.76 -11.69 -1.17
C PRO A 63 21.33 -11.72 -0.63
N ILE A 64 21.03 -10.74 0.22
CA ILE A 64 19.68 -10.40 0.67
C ILE A 64 19.24 -9.19 -0.14
N GLY A 65 18.26 -9.35 -1.02
CA GLY A 65 17.56 -8.21 -1.60
C GLY A 65 16.69 -7.55 -0.53
N TYR A 66 16.77 -6.23 -0.42
CA TYR A 66 15.96 -5.44 0.51
C TYR A 66 15.85 -4.00 0.00
N VAL A 67 14.66 -3.42 -0.04
CA VAL A 67 14.46 -2.13 -0.74
C VAL A 67 15.31 -0.95 -0.23
N PHE A 68 15.85 -1.04 0.99
CA PHE A 68 16.67 0.03 1.57
C PHE A 68 18.16 -0.31 1.61
N ASP A 69 18.61 -1.38 0.94
CA ASP A 69 20.03 -1.56 0.67
C ASP A 69 20.57 -0.55 -0.37
N ASP A 70 19.71 -0.08 -1.25
CA ASP A 70 19.88 1.02 -2.21
C ASP A 70 18.67 1.98 -2.12
N ALA A 71 18.64 2.79 -1.06
CA ALA A 71 17.45 3.55 -0.69
C ALA A 71 17.32 4.87 -1.47
N ARG A 72 16.16 5.10 -2.11
CA ARG A 72 15.92 6.31 -2.92
C ARG A 72 15.70 7.60 -2.13
N TYR A 73 14.94 7.55 -1.04
CA TYR A 73 14.45 8.76 -0.34
C TYR A 73 15.05 8.98 1.04
N LYS A 74 15.87 8.03 1.50
CA LYS A 74 16.48 7.97 2.83
C LYS A 74 17.88 7.38 2.71
N PRO A 75 18.73 7.45 3.75
CA PRO A 75 20.01 6.74 3.74
C PRO A 75 19.81 5.23 3.67
N ASP A 76 20.79 4.51 3.12
CA ASP A 76 20.79 3.05 3.09
C ASP A 76 20.74 2.44 4.50
N GLY A 77 20.19 1.24 4.60
CA GLY A 77 20.06 0.50 5.85
C GLY A 77 20.07 -1.00 5.65
N ASP A 78 20.50 -1.70 6.69
CA ASP A 78 20.53 -3.16 6.68
C ASP A 78 19.13 -3.78 6.74
N PRO A 79 18.95 -4.97 6.12
CA PRO A 79 17.79 -5.81 6.38
C PRO A 79 17.57 -6.05 7.87
N VAL A 80 16.30 -6.07 8.26
CA VAL A 80 15.89 -6.09 9.66
C VAL A 80 16.21 -7.44 10.31
N ARG A 81 16.99 -7.41 11.39
CA ARG A 81 17.31 -8.60 12.20
C ARG A 81 16.82 -8.46 13.64
N ARG A 82 16.29 -9.56 14.19
CA ARG A 82 15.70 -9.62 15.54
C ARG A 82 16.21 -10.83 16.32
N ARG A 83 15.80 -10.95 17.57
CA ARG A 83 16.09 -12.14 18.38
C ARG A 83 15.36 -13.35 17.79
N GLY A 84 16.14 -14.39 17.51
CA GLY A 84 15.65 -15.68 17.03
C GLY A 84 15.19 -16.63 18.16
N VAL A 85 14.80 -17.83 17.77
CA VAL A 85 14.74 -19.01 18.67
C VAL A 85 16.14 -19.28 19.22
N ARG A 86 17.17 -19.19 18.36
CA ARG A 86 18.58 -19.15 18.74
C ARG A 86 19.22 -17.93 18.08
N GLY A 87 20.08 -17.22 18.83
CA GLY A 87 20.77 -16.05 18.29
C GLY A 87 19.83 -15.00 17.67
N ARG A 88 19.91 -14.81 16.35
CA ARG A 88 19.13 -13.84 15.58
C ARG A 88 18.31 -14.51 14.47
N ALA A 89 17.36 -13.75 13.96
CA ALA A 89 16.50 -14.12 12.85
C ALA A 89 16.42 -12.96 11.85
N LEU A 90 16.27 -13.30 10.58
CA LEU A 90 15.98 -12.34 9.52
C LEU A 90 14.47 -12.08 9.46
N TYR A 91 14.09 -10.81 9.38
CA TYR A 91 12.72 -10.39 9.22
C TYR A 91 12.42 -10.19 7.74
N PHE A 92 11.47 -10.97 7.22
CA PHE A 92 10.95 -10.81 5.87
C PHE A 92 9.76 -9.85 5.91
N ASP A 93 9.83 -8.78 5.13
CA ASP A 93 8.83 -7.70 5.11
C ASP A 93 7.60 -8.01 4.26
N GLY A 94 7.58 -9.11 3.51
CA GLY A 94 6.44 -9.49 2.68
C GLY A 94 6.42 -8.89 1.28
N TYR A 95 7.39 -8.01 0.90
CA TYR A 95 7.46 -7.49 -0.49
C TYR A 95 8.86 -7.30 -1.07
N SER A 96 9.89 -7.08 -0.24
CA SER A 96 11.23 -6.74 -0.73
C SER A 96 12.33 -7.67 -0.21
N THR A 97 12.17 -8.23 0.99
CA THR A 97 13.20 -9.07 1.59
C THR A 97 13.23 -10.46 0.96
N VAL A 98 14.31 -10.82 0.29
CA VAL A 98 14.50 -12.14 -0.35
C VAL A 98 15.97 -12.54 -0.33
N VAL A 99 16.27 -13.81 -0.04
CA VAL A 99 17.62 -14.36 -0.23
C VAL A 99 17.67 -15.10 -1.55
N THR A 100 18.69 -14.82 -2.36
CA THR A 100 18.95 -15.54 -3.62
C THR A 100 20.23 -16.35 -3.49
N THR A 101 20.17 -17.64 -3.82
CA THR A 101 21.31 -18.55 -3.67
C THR A 101 21.30 -19.63 -4.77
N ASP A 102 22.46 -20.18 -5.08
CA ASP A 102 22.64 -21.26 -6.06
C ASP A 102 22.06 -22.61 -5.57
N GLY A 103 21.61 -22.63 -4.31
CA GLY A 103 20.98 -23.79 -3.68
C GLY A 103 21.99 -24.83 -3.18
N PRO A 104 21.53 -26.03 -2.79
CA PRO A 104 22.35 -26.98 -2.03
C PRO A 104 23.46 -27.68 -2.84
N GLY A 105 23.66 -27.32 -4.11
CA GLY A 105 24.70 -27.85 -5.01
C GLY A 105 24.59 -29.34 -5.36
N LYS A 106 24.70 -30.23 -4.37
CA LYS A 106 24.65 -31.70 -4.49
C LYS A 106 23.64 -32.30 -3.50
N LEU A 107 22.37 -31.98 -3.67
CA LEU A 107 21.28 -32.72 -3.02
C LEU A 107 20.99 -33.99 -3.82
N ASP A 108 21.17 -35.17 -3.23
CA ASP A 108 20.77 -36.45 -3.84
C ASP A 108 19.38 -36.85 -3.32
N PRO A 109 18.31 -36.71 -4.12
CA PRO A 109 16.97 -37.03 -3.65
C PRO A 109 16.68 -38.54 -3.65
N ALA A 110 17.55 -39.39 -4.21
CA ALA A 110 17.32 -40.84 -4.30
C ALA A 110 17.27 -41.50 -2.91
N GLY A 111 18.00 -40.93 -1.94
CA GLY A 111 17.97 -41.36 -0.52
C GLY A 111 16.88 -40.71 0.33
N GLY A 112 16.01 -39.88 -0.28
CA GLY A 112 15.11 -38.99 0.45
C GLY A 112 15.81 -37.73 0.96
N PHE A 113 15.03 -36.70 1.27
CA PHE A 113 15.54 -35.45 1.84
C PHE A 113 14.50 -34.80 2.74
N THR A 114 14.97 -33.89 3.59
CA THR A 114 14.17 -33.14 4.55
C THR A 114 14.51 -31.65 4.50
N LEU A 115 13.48 -30.81 4.45
CA LEU A 115 13.56 -29.37 4.66
C LEU A 115 13.10 -29.06 6.09
N ASP A 116 13.84 -28.20 6.80
CA ASP A 116 13.48 -27.76 8.14
C ASP A 116 13.63 -26.25 8.29
N ALA A 117 12.66 -25.61 8.97
CA ALA A 117 12.67 -24.17 9.20
C ALA A 117 12.02 -23.80 10.54
N TRP A 118 12.55 -22.76 11.18
CA TRP A 118 11.90 -22.08 12.30
C TRP A 118 11.36 -20.73 11.83
N ILE A 119 10.04 -20.57 11.91
CA ILE A 119 9.33 -19.39 11.38
C ILE A 119 8.41 -18.78 12.43
N ALA A 120 8.20 -17.47 12.39
CA ALA A 120 7.17 -16.77 13.14
C ALA A 120 6.39 -15.85 12.19
N PRO A 121 5.29 -16.34 11.58
CA PRO A 121 4.50 -15.56 10.63
C PRO A 121 3.91 -14.30 11.28
N TYR A 122 3.94 -13.19 10.55
CA TYR A 122 3.27 -11.96 10.97
C TYR A 122 1.82 -11.89 10.45
N ALA A 123 1.63 -12.19 9.16
CA ALA A 123 0.34 -12.23 8.48
C ALA A 123 0.32 -13.38 7.45
N TYR A 124 -0.86 -13.67 6.87
CA TYR A 124 -1.01 -14.70 5.82
C TYR A 124 -1.61 -14.08 4.57
N GLU A 125 -0.93 -14.23 3.44
CA GLU A 125 -1.43 -13.78 2.15
C GLU A 125 -2.63 -14.65 1.73
N GLN A 126 -3.53 -14.05 0.95
CA GLN A 126 -4.68 -14.71 0.32
C GLN A 126 -4.29 -15.78 -0.71
N GLY A 127 -3.01 -15.91 -1.07
CA GLY A 127 -2.53 -16.87 -2.07
C GLY A 127 -2.92 -16.47 -3.47
N ILE A 128 -2.41 -15.32 -3.92
CA ILE A 128 -2.67 -14.75 -5.25
C ILE A 128 -2.26 -15.76 -6.33
N ASP A 129 -3.09 -15.90 -7.37
CA ASP A 129 -3.01 -16.94 -8.40
C ASP A 129 -2.97 -18.39 -7.88
N GLY A 130 -3.45 -18.62 -6.66
CA GLY A 130 -3.43 -19.93 -6.02
C GLY A 130 -2.04 -20.41 -5.60
N LYS A 131 -1.02 -19.53 -5.66
CA LYS A 131 0.36 -19.85 -5.28
C LYS A 131 0.55 -19.71 -3.75
N PRO A 132 1.37 -20.55 -3.10
CA PRO A 132 1.73 -20.38 -1.70
C PRO A 132 2.73 -19.23 -1.50
N GLN A 133 2.70 -18.62 -0.32
CA GLN A 133 3.82 -17.81 0.17
C GLN A 133 5.01 -18.72 0.40
N ALA A 134 6.11 -18.50 -0.33
CA ALA A 134 7.27 -19.38 -0.22
C ALA A 134 8.12 -19.05 1.00
N LEU A 135 8.41 -20.06 1.83
CA LEU A 135 9.49 -20.00 2.80
C LEU A 135 10.81 -20.28 2.08
N VAL A 136 10.84 -21.33 1.27
CA VAL A 136 11.93 -21.68 0.37
C VAL A 136 11.38 -22.30 -0.91
N ASN A 137 11.91 -21.90 -2.06
CA ASN A 137 11.42 -22.34 -3.36
C ASN A 137 12.53 -22.47 -4.41
N GLN A 138 12.62 -23.67 -5.00
CA GLN A 138 13.38 -23.95 -6.23
C GLN A 138 12.58 -24.98 -7.03
N HIS A 139 11.52 -24.54 -7.70
CA HIS A 139 10.67 -25.41 -8.52
C HIS A 139 10.35 -24.83 -9.89
N ASN A 140 9.97 -25.70 -10.82
CA ASN A 140 9.36 -25.29 -12.06
C ASN A 140 8.02 -26.03 -12.14
N PRO A 141 6.89 -25.36 -11.86
CA PRO A 141 5.59 -26.03 -11.78
C PRO A 141 5.13 -26.58 -13.14
N ASP A 142 5.52 -25.95 -14.25
CA ASP A 142 5.17 -26.38 -15.61
C ASP A 142 5.94 -27.64 -16.02
N ALA A 143 7.25 -27.67 -15.74
CA ALA A 143 8.08 -28.85 -15.90
C ALA A 143 7.82 -29.91 -14.81
N LYS A 144 7.08 -29.54 -13.76
CA LYS A 144 6.80 -30.36 -12.57
C LYS A 144 8.08 -30.88 -11.93
N THR A 145 9.07 -30.01 -11.76
CA THR A 145 10.38 -30.32 -11.15
C THR A 145 10.65 -29.42 -9.94
N GLY A 146 11.55 -29.85 -9.06
CA GLY A 146 11.99 -29.09 -7.89
C GLY A 146 11.01 -29.13 -6.71
N PHE A 147 11.16 -28.19 -5.78
CA PHE A 147 10.38 -28.17 -4.54
C PHE A 147 9.99 -26.76 -4.06
N LEU A 148 8.94 -26.73 -3.24
CA LEU A 148 8.49 -25.54 -2.51
C LEU A 148 8.03 -25.95 -1.12
N LEU A 149 8.51 -25.25 -0.08
CA LEU A 149 7.93 -25.24 1.25
C LEU A 149 7.34 -23.85 1.52
N GLY A 150 6.08 -23.79 1.93
CA GLY A 150 5.36 -22.52 2.00
C GLY A 150 4.15 -22.53 2.91
N LEU A 151 3.47 -21.38 2.94
CA LEU A 151 2.22 -21.16 3.63
C LEU A 151 1.13 -20.80 2.62
N ARG A 152 -0.06 -21.37 2.82
CA ARG A 152 -1.30 -20.91 2.18
C ARG A 152 -2.09 -20.03 3.16
N ARG A 153 -3.24 -19.55 2.70
CA ARG A 153 -4.21 -18.79 3.49
C ARG A 153 -4.35 -19.36 4.89
N PHE A 154 -4.45 -18.47 5.87
CA PHE A 154 -4.67 -18.81 7.27
C PHE A 154 -3.57 -19.70 7.90
N GLY A 155 -2.37 -19.69 7.32
CA GLY A 155 -1.18 -20.36 7.87
C GLY A 155 -1.12 -21.86 7.61
N GLN A 156 -1.90 -22.39 6.66
CA GLN A 156 -1.79 -23.80 6.27
C GLN A 156 -0.43 -24.07 5.64
N ILE A 157 0.36 -24.94 6.28
CA ILE A 157 1.68 -25.34 5.81
C ILE A 157 1.53 -26.28 4.60
N VAL A 158 2.30 -26.03 3.53
CA VAL A 158 2.30 -26.89 2.34
C VAL A 158 3.72 -27.22 1.88
N PHE A 159 3.88 -28.41 1.31
CA PHE A 159 5.10 -28.83 0.64
C PHE A 159 4.78 -29.43 -0.72
N GLN A 160 5.45 -28.94 -1.75
CA GLN A 160 5.31 -29.39 -3.13
C GLN A 160 6.63 -30.03 -3.60
N LEU A 161 6.52 -31.14 -4.32
CA LEU A 161 7.67 -31.84 -4.90
C LEU A 161 7.36 -32.36 -6.31
N GLY A 162 8.23 -32.00 -7.25
CA GLY A 162 8.15 -32.36 -8.65
C GLY A 162 8.87 -33.66 -9.02
N PHE A 163 8.21 -34.49 -9.83
CA PHE A 163 8.73 -35.76 -10.34
C PHE A 163 8.90 -35.77 -11.87
N GLY A 164 8.87 -34.60 -12.53
CA GLY A 164 8.97 -34.40 -13.98
C GLY A 164 7.69 -34.72 -14.77
N THR A 165 6.76 -35.49 -14.20
CA THR A 165 5.41 -35.70 -14.77
C THR A 165 4.27 -35.35 -13.81
N ASP A 166 4.58 -35.32 -12.52
CA ASP A 166 3.66 -35.10 -11.41
C ASP A 166 4.26 -34.04 -10.50
N LEU A 167 3.42 -33.13 -10.04
CA LEU A 167 3.73 -32.22 -8.94
C LEU A 167 2.84 -32.63 -7.77
N ILE A 168 3.45 -33.21 -6.74
CA ILE A 168 2.72 -33.70 -5.57
C ILE A 168 2.74 -32.63 -4.50
N GLU A 169 1.55 -32.23 -4.02
CA GLU A 169 1.41 -31.33 -2.89
C GLU A 169 0.89 -32.10 -1.68
N VAL A 170 1.56 -31.94 -0.54
CA VAL A 170 1.03 -32.30 0.77
C VAL A 170 0.59 -31.03 1.49
N LYS A 171 -0.62 -31.07 2.06
CA LYS A 171 -1.20 -29.98 2.84
C LYS A 171 -1.27 -30.39 4.31
N GLY A 172 -0.82 -29.50 5.19
CA GLY A 172 -1.08 -29.63 6.62
C GLY A 172 -2.57 -29.53 6.94
N ALA A 173 -3.00 -30.17 8.02
CA ALA A 173 -4.35 -30.04 8.53
C ALA A 173 -4.69 -28.56 8.84
N SER A 174 -5.87 -28.11 8.40
CA SER A 174 -6.28 -26.69 8.50
C SER A 174 -6.51 -26.21 9.94
N ASP A 175 -6.79 -27.13 10.86
CA ASP A 175 -6.89 -26.89 12.30
C ASP A 175 -5.52 -26.85 13.01
N GLN A 176 -4.43 -27.07 12.27
CA GLN A 176 -3.06 -27.03 12.78
C GLN A 176 -2.16 -26.03 12.02
N PRO A 177 -2.55 -24.74 11.88
CA PRO A 177 -1.80 -23.74 11.13
C PRO A 177 -0.50 -23.31 11.83
N ALA A 178 0.43 -22.73 11.07
CA ALA A 178 1.54 -21.95 11.63
C ALA A 178 1.00 -20.64 12.21
N VAL A 179 0.86 -20.54 13.53
CA VAL A 179 0.12 -19.45 14.21
C VAL A 179 0.87 -18.11 14.17
N LYS A 180 0.17 -17.02 13.80
CA LYS A 180 0.74 -15.65 13.82
C LYS A 180 1.35 -15.30 15.18
N GLY A 181 2.49 -14.63 15.18
CA GLY A 181 3.13 -14.16 16.41
C GLY A 181 3.68 -15.27 17.31
N ARG A 182 3.85 -16.48 16.78
CA ARG A 182 4.47 -17.61 17.48
C ARG A 182 5.50 -18.29 16.59
N TRP A 183 6.65 -18.62 17.17
CA TRP A 183 7.59 -19.53 16.53
C TRP A 183 6.95 -20.89 16.31
N THR A 184 7.13 -21.42 15.11
CA THR A 184 6.68 -22.73 14.66
C THR A 184 7.85 -23.44 14.00
N HIS A 185 8.15 -24.65 14.44
CA HIS A 185 9.10 -25.52 13.75
C HIS A 185 8.39 -26.29 12.65
N VAL A 186 8.81 -26.12 11.40
CA VAL A 186 8.22 -26.78 10.24
C VAL A 186 9.26 -27.73 9.64
N ALA A 187 8.88 -28.99 9.43
CA ALA A 187 9.71 -29.93 8.70
C ALA A 187 8.90 -30.64 7.60
N ALA A 188 9.49 -30.77 6.41
CA ALA A 188 8.90 -31.44 5.27
C ALA A 188 9.87 -32.48 4.73
N THR A 189 9.42 -33.72 4.53
CA THR A 189 10.32 -34.81 4.13
C THR A 189 9.73 -35.65 3.01
N TYR A 190 10.59 -36.06 2.07
CA TYR A 190 10.31 -37.06 1.06
C TYR A 190 10.96 -38.39 1.46
N ASP A 191 10.13 -39.41 1.63
CA ASP A 191 10.53 -40.78 1.95
C ASP A 191 10.30 -41.69 0.73
N PRO A 192 11.36 -42.02 -0.03
CA PRO A 192 11.24 -42.89 -1.21
C PRO A 192 10.83 -44.32 -0.85
N ALA A 193 11.28 -44.83 0.31
CA ALA A 193 10.98 -46.19 0.74
C ALA A 193 9.50 -46.36 1.11
N ALA A 194 8.89 -45.34 1.71
CA ALA A 194 7.46 -45.31 2.01
C ALA A 194 6.60 -44.75 0.86
N ARG A 195 7.22 -44.19 -0.18
CA ARG A 195 6.56 -43.45 -1.26
C ARG A 195 5.64 -42.35 -0.73
N GLN A 196 6.15 -41.55 0.19
CA GLN A 196 5.37 -40.53 0.88
C GLN A 196 6.10 -39.20 1.00
N LEU A 197 5.34 -38.11 0.87
CA LEU A 197 5.66 -36.83 1.47
C LEU A 197 5.04 -36.76 2.87
N ARG A 198 5.75 -36.19 3.83
CA ARG A 198 5.22 -35.91 5.17
C ARG A 198 5.52 -34.47 5.58
N LEU A 199 4.55 -33.86 6.27
CA LEU A 199 4.68 -32.54 6.89
C LEU A 199 4.58 -32.67 8.40
N TYR A 200 5.48 -31.98 9.09
CA TYR A 200 5.52 -31.89 10.54
C TYR A 200 5.44 -30.44 10.99
N ARG A 201 4.70 -30.22 12.08
CA ARG A 201 4.66 -28.98 12.82
C ARG A 201 5.00 -29.27 14.28
N ASP A 202 6.00 -28.59 14.81
CA ASP A 202 6.44 -28.74 16.20
C ASP A 202 6.69 -30.23 16.57
N GLY A 203 7.29 -30.96 15.63
CA GLY A 203 7.60 -32.39 15.75
C GLY A 203 6.40 -33.35 15.62
N ARG A 204 5.21 -32.86 15.24
CA ARG A 204 3.99 -33.67 15.07
C ARG A 204 3.57 -33.75 13.60
N LEU A 205 3.17 -34.94 13.15
CA LEU A 205 2.70 -35.16 11.79
C LEU A 205 1.37 -34.42 11.55
N ILE A 206 1.31 -33.60 10.51
CA ILE A 206 0.14 -32.79 10.16
C ILE A 206 -0.39 -33.07 8.75
N GLY A 207 0.33 -33.82 7.93
CA GLY A 207 -0.11 -34.15 6.57
C GLY A 207 0.78 -35.18 5.90
N THR A 208 0.17 -35.98 5.02
CA THR A 208 0.87 -36.98 4.18
C THR A 208 0.32 -36.98 2.76
N ALA A 209 1.16 -37.25 1.77
CA ALA A 209 0.73 -37.50 0.39
C ALA A 209 1.51 -38.67 -0.21
N THR A 210 0.86 -39.47 -1.05
CA THR A 210 1.51 -40.60 -1.76
C THR A 210 2.28 -40.08 -2.97
N THR A 211 3.49 -40.60 -3.19
CA THR A 211 4.33 -40.22 -4.33
C THR A 211 4.37 -41.30 -5.43
N PRO A 212 4.68 -40.91 -6.67
CA PRO A 212 5.01 -41.86 -7.74
C PRO A 212 6.17 -42.78 -7.35
N ASP A 213 6.27 -43.92 -8.04
CA ASP A 213 7.36 -44.89 -7.87
C ASP A 213 8.60 -44.49 -8.70
N LYS A 214 9.12 -43.30 -8.41
CA LYS A 214 10.32 -42.73 -9.04
C LYS A 214 10.91 -41.62 -8.18
N ALA A 215 12.19 -41.35 -8.39
CA ALA A 215 12.86 -40.23 -7.76
C ALA A 215 12.28 -38.88 -8.26
N PRO A 216 12.22 -37.85 -7.40
CA PRO A 216 11.87 -36.51 -7.83
C PRO A 216 12.98 -35.94 -8.71
N VAL A 217 12.60 -35.00 -9.58
CA VAL A 217 13.53 -34.31 -10.48
C VAL A 217 13.74 -32.93 -9.91
N LEU A 218 14.96 -32.61 -9.44
CA LEU A 218 15.27 -31.28 -8.92
C LEU A 218 15.34 -30.25 -10.06
N ALA A 219 15.01 -29.00 -9.76
CA ALA A 219 15.05 -27.88 -10.70
C ALA A 219 16.37 -27.09 -10.53
N SER A 220 17.52 -27.75 -10.67
CA SER A 220 18.83 -27.15 -10.37
C SER A 220 19.24 -25.99 -11.30
N GLY A 221 18.51 -25.77 -12.39
CA GLY A 221 18.68 -24.60 -13.26
C GLY A 221 17.90 -23.37 -12.79
N GLU A 222 16.98 -23.53 -11.84
CA GLU A 222 16.24 -22.43 -11.21
C GLU A 222 17.02 -21.92 -9.98
N PRO A 223 17.04 -20.61 -9.71
CA PRO A 223 17.59 -20.10 -8.46
C PRO A 223 16.78 -20.62 -7.26
N LEU A 224 17.46 -20.91 -6.15
CA LEU A 224 16.79 -21.16 -4.87
C LEU A 224 16.52 -19.82 -4.21
N LEU A 225 15.24 -19.51 -3.99
CA LEU A 225 14.83 -18.30 -3.29
C LEU A 225 14.32 -18.64 -1.88
N ILE A 226 14.71 -17.84 -0.89
CA ILE A 226 14.18 -17.91 0.48
C ILE A 226 13.32 -16.66 0.71
N GLY A 227 12.08 -16.85 1.15
CA GLY A 227 11.11 -15.79 1.40
C GLY A 227 10.30 -15.30 0.20
N ARG A 228 10.52 -15.85 -1.01
CA ARG A 228 9.79 -15.48 -2.24
C ARG A 228 9.58 -16.66 -3.17
N HIS A 229 8.41 -16.74 -3.79
CA HIS A 229 8.15 -17.69 -4.88
C HIS A 229 9.04 -17.36 -6.09
N ASN A 230 9.62 -18.34 -6.77
CA ASN A 230 10.56 -18.06 -7.88
C ASN A 230 9.87 -17.59 -9.17
N THR A 231 8.56 -17.77 -9.27
CA THR A 231 7.67 -17.13 -10.27
C THR A 231 6.53 -16.38 -9.56
N PRO A 232 6.83 -15.31 -8.82
CA PRO A 232 5.82 -14.59 -8.03
C PRO A 232 4.82 -13.90 -8.96
N THR A 233 3.61 -13.67 -8.49
CA THR A 233 2.64 -12.85 -9.25
C THR A 233 3.03 -11.37 -9.18
N LEU A 234 3.06 -10.71 -10.33
CA LEU A 234 3.32 -9.26 -10.42
C LEU A 234 2.03 -8.50 -10.13
N LEU A 235 2.06 -7.63 -9.14
CA LEU A 235 0.97 -6.75 -8.73
C LEU A 235 1.29 -5.32 -9.16
N ASN A 236 0.29 -4.67 -9.77
CA ASN A 236 0.36 -3.28 -10.23
C ASN A 236 1.63 -2.96 -11.06
N GLY A 237 2.16 -3.95 -11.79
CA GLY A 237 3.37 -3.81 -12.61
C GLY A 237 4.70 -3.71 -11.85
N GLU A 238 4.68 -3.64 -10.52
CA GLU A 238 5.89 -3.33 -9.72
C GLU A 238 6.12 -4.31 -8.56
N PHE A 239 5.08 -4.73 -7.85
CA PHE A 239 5.21 -5.52 -6.62
C PHE A 239 5.15 -7.02 -6.88
N HIS A 240 5.83 -7.81 -6.04
CA HIS A 240 5.76 -9.27 -6.11
C HIS A 240 4.91 -9.83 -4.98
N ALA A 241 3.89 -10.60 -5.33
CA ALA A 241 3.12 -11.40 -4.38
C ALA A 241 3.84 -12.71 -4.02
N ASN A 242 3.20 -13.54 -3.20
CA ASN A 242 3.68 -14.88 -2.81
C ASN A 242 5.00 -14.85 -2.03
N MET A 243 5.17 -13.78 -1.26
CA MET A 243 6.31 -13.56 -0.37
C MET A 243 5.95 -13.89 1.08
N TYR A 244 6.95 -14.36 1.83
CA TYR A 244 6.82 -14.61 3.25
C TYR A 244 6.91 -13.30 4.03
N ILE A 245 6.11 -13.18 5.09
CA ILE A 245 6.17 -12.08 6.04
C ILE A 245 6.27 -12.59 7.47
N GLY A 246 7.29 -12.14 8.19
CA GLY A 246 7.59 -12.59 9.54
C GLY A 246 9.07 -12.93 9.73
N LEU A 247 9.40 -13.54 10.87
CA LEU A 247 10.78 -13.92 11.18
C LEU A 247 11.08 -15.34 10.72
N MET A 248 12.27 -15.53 10.15
CA MET A 248 12.87 -16.85 9.96
C MET A 248 14.17 -16.92 10.76
N ASP A 249 14.22 -17.86 11.70
CA ASP A 249 15.39 -18.12 12.55
C ASP A 249 16.38 -19.03 11.85
N SER A 250 15.88 -20.08 11.20
CA SER A 250 16.75 -21.00 10.46
C SER A 250 16.03 -21.65 9.30
N LEU A 251 16.83 -22.07 8.31
CA LEU A 251 16.42 -22.95 7.22
C LEU A 251 17.53 -23.96 6.95
N ALA A 252 17.23 -25.25 6.88
CA ALA A 252 18.18 -26.25 6.41
C ALA A 252 17.57 -27.24 5.42
N ILE A 253 18.43 -27.75 4.54
CA ILE A 253 18.15 -28.78 3.55
C ILE A 253 19.06 -29.95 3.84
N ARG A 254 18.49 -31.09 4.25
CA ARG A 254 19.21 -32.27 4.73
C ARG A 254 18.95 -33.49 3.84
N PRO A 255 19.98 -34.26 3.45
CA PRO A 255 19.78 -35.62 2.94
C PRO A 255 19.15 -36.52 4.01
N GLY A 256 18.32 -37.47 3.58
CA GLY A 256 17.65 -38.43 4.46
C GLY A 256 16.21 -38.08 4.81
N THR A 257 15.53 -39.05 5.43
CA THR A 257 14.09 -39.06 5.68
C THR A 257 13.79 -38.87 7.16
N LEU A 258 12.75 -38.10 7.47
CA LEU A 258 12.24 -37.95 8.83
C LEU A 258 11.02 -38.84 9.04
N ASP A 259 11.00 -39.63 10.11
CA ASP A 259 9.79 -40.34 10.55
C ASP A 259 9.19 -39.68 11.80
N ASP A 260 8.01 -40.14 12.22
CA ASP A 260 7.26 -39.50 13.29
C ASP A 260 8.01 -39.48 14.64
N THR A 261 8.79 -40.54 14.93
CA THR A 261 9.55 -40.62 16.19
C THR A 261 10.76 -39.70 16.13
N ALA A 262 11.48 -39.70 15.01
CA ALA A 262 12.61 -38.80 14.80
C ALA A 262 12.18 -37.33 14.80
N ALA A 263 11.09 -36.98 14.13
CA ALA A 263 10.55 -35.61 14.11
C ALA A 263 10.20 -35.11 15.51
N HIS A 264 9.56 -35.97 16.32
CA HIS A 264 9.21 -35.65 17.69
C HIS A 264 10.47 -35.43 18.55
N ASN A 265 11.43 -36.34 18.47
CA ASN A 265 12.66 -36.29 19.26
C ASN A 265 13.54 -35.09 18.87
N GLU A 266 13.76 -34.84 17.56
CA GLU A 266 14.54 -33.68 17.09
C GLU A 266 13.96 -32.35 17.59
N HIS A 267 12.62 -32.21 17.55
CA HIS A 267 11.97 -31.02 18.09
C HIS A 267 12.12 -30.95 19.61
N ALA A 268 11.84 -32.03 20.34
CA ALA A 268 11.95 -32.07 21.80
C ALA A 268 13.37 -31.75 22.28
N ASP A 269 14.39 -32.30 21.63
CA ASP A 269 15.80 -32.03 21.91
C ASP A 269 16.16 -30.57 21.62
N THR A 270 15.61 -29.99 20.54
CA THR A 270 15.78 -28.56 20.24
C THR A 270 15.24 -27.70 21.37
N ILE A 271 14.04 -28.00 21.86
CA ILE A 271 13.42 -27.30 23.00
C ILE A 271 14.23 -27.50 24.28
N ALA A 272 14.68 -28.72 24.57
CA ALA A 272 15.47 -29.03 25.76
C ALA A 272 16.82 -28.28 25.78
N ALA A 273 17.39 -28.00 24.60
CA ALA A 273 18.60 -27.22 24.45
C ALA A 273 18.41 -25.69 24.53
N LEU A 274 17.16 -25.19 24.56
CA LEU A 274 16.91 -23.76 24.73
C LEU A 274 17.02 -23.34 26.21
N PRO A 275 17.39 -22.08 26.48
CA PRO A 275 17.30 -21.52 27.82
C PRO A 275 15.89 -21.72 28.40
N ASP A 276 15.83 -22.16 29.67
CA ASP A 276 14.59 -22.46 30.40
C ASP A 276 13.67 -23.51 29.75
N HIS A 277 14.18 -24.26 28.75
CA HIS A 277 13.45 -25.24 27.94
C HIS A 277 12.20 -24.63 27.28
N ARG A 278 12.28 -23.36 26.87
CA ARG A 278 11.16 -22.60 26.31
C ARG A 278 11.56 -21.85 25.05
N VAL A 279 10.65 -21.89 24.08
CA VAL A 279 10.77 -21.04 22.89
C VAL A 279 10.52 -19.58 23.30
N PRO A 280 11.41 -18.64 22.95
CA PRO A 280 11.20 -17.22 23.26
C PRO A 280 9.97 -16.68 22.54
N ARG A 281 9.43 -15.54 22.96
CA ARG A 281 8.40 -14.83 22.19
C ARG A 281 9.07 -14.14 20.98
N PRO A 282 8.56 -14.28 19.75
CA PRO A 282 9.10 -13.54 18.61
C PRO A 282 8.84 -12.04 18.77
N ASP A 283 9.82 -11.23 18.38
CA ASP A 283 9.72 -9.78 18.33
C ASP A 283 9.33 -9.34 16.92
N LEU A 284 8.02 -9.29 16.68
CA LEU A 284 7.42 -8.81 15.43
C LEU A 284 6.94 -7.36 15.54
N ALA A 285 7.45 -6.60 16.51
CA ALA A 285 7.05 -5.22 16.68
C ALA A 285 7.47 -4.39 15.44
N GLN A 286 6.53 -3.59 14.96
CA GLN A 286 6.76 -2.67 13.84
C GLN A 286 7.72 -1.57 14.29
N GLN A 287 8.71 -1.21 13.45
CA GLN A 287 9.70 -0.18 13.81
C GLN A 287 9.73 0.94 12.78
N ARG A 288 9.27 2.12 13.19
CA ARG A 288 9.30 3.35 12.39
C ARG A 288 10.72 3.80 12.00
N ALA A 289 11.72 3.42 12.80
CA ALA A 289 13.11 3.79 12.60
C ALA A 289 13.72 3.25 11.28
N CYS A 290 13.11 2.24 10.64
CA CYS A 290 13.56 1.81 9.30
C CYS A 290 13.36 2.89 8.22
N TYR A 291 12.56 3.92 8.50
CA TYR A 291 12.34 5.07 7.63
C TYR A 291 13.08 6.35 8.10
N ASP A 292 13.96 6.25 9.09
CA ASP A 292 14.73 7.41 9.56
C ASP A 292 15.52 8.04 8.41
N GLY A 293 15.45 9.36 8.32
CA GLY A 293 16.07 10.12 7.24
C GLY A 293 15.25 10.25 5.97
N ASP A 294 14.07 9.60 5.86
CA ASP A 294 13.19 9.79 4.70
C ASP A 294 12.75 11.25 4.56
N ARG A 295 13.13 11.87 3.43
CA ARG A 295 12.92 13.29 3.17
C ARG A 295 11.48 13.69 2.89
N HIS A 296 10.60 12.73 2.66
CA HIS A 296 9.19 12.98 2.35
C HIS A 296 8.24 12.43 3.41
N ARG A 297 8.67 11.46 4.23
CA ARG A 297 7.79 10.84 5.23
C ARG A 297 7.26 11.83 6.27
N PRO A 298 5.92 12.02 6.38
CA PRO A 298 5.34 12.90 7.40
C PRO A 298 5.76 12.52 8.82
N GLN A 299 5.94 13.53 9.67
CA GLN A 299 6.46 13.38 11.03
C GLN A 299 5.43 13.70 12.11
N PHE A 300 4.46 14.58 11.83
CA PHE A 300 3.41 14.92 12.78
C PHE A 300 1.99 14.65 12.28
N HIS A 301 1.85 14.18 11.04
CA HIS A 301 0.63 13.53 10.58
C HIS A 301 0.66 12.04 10.92
N MET A 302 -0.49 11.48 11.28
CA MET A 302 -0.57 10.04 11.59
C MET A 302 -0.38 9.22 10.31
N LEU A 303 0.37 8.13 10.36
CA LEU A 303 0.49 7.15 9.27
C LEU A 303 0.89 5.78 9.81
N PRO A 304 0.76 4.67 9.05
CA PRO A 304 1.05 3.36 9.60
C PRO A 304 2.55 3.30 9.89
N PRO A 305 2.98 2.45 10.82
CA PRO A 305 4.40 2.33 11.13
C PRO A 305 5.21 1.76 9.96
N TRP A 306 4.55 1.14 8.97
CA TRP A 306 5.12 0.61 7.73
C TRP A 306 4.06 0.40 6.66
N HIS A 307 4.49 0.29 5.40
CA HIS A 307 3.68 -0.12 4.25
C HIS A 307 2.48 0.80 3.98
N TRP A 308 1.34 0.24 3.60
CA TRP A 308 0.19 0.98 3.08
C TRP A 308 -0.89 1.20 4.14
N MET A 309 -1.52 2.37 4.13
CA MET A 309 -2.80 2.61 4.79
C MET A 309 -3.82 3.23 3.83
N ASN A 310 -5.12 3.03 4.09
CA ASN A 310 -6.17 3.92 3.58
C ASN A 310 -6.73 4.84 4.68
N GLU A 311 -8.02 5.19 4.65
CA GLU A 311 -8.66 6.07 5.63
C GLU A 311 -8.45 5.66 7.09
N PRO A 312 -8.02 6.62 7.94
CA PRO A 312 -8.23 6.51 9.37
C PRO A 312 -9.74 6.53 9.64
N HIS A 313 -10.23 5.51 10.31
CA HIS A 313 -11.66 5.32 10.57
C HIS A 313 -11.93 4.74 11.96
N ALA A 314 -13.21 4.60 12.27
CA ALA A 314 -13.70 4.13 13.56
C ALA A 314 -13.09 4.84 14.79
N PRO A 315 -12.96 6.19 14.80
CA PRO A 315 -12.49 6.89 15.98
C PRO A 315 -13.41 6.65 17.17
N VAL A 316 -12.85 6.30 18.31
CA VAL A 316 -13.61 6.11 19.55
C VAL A 316 -12.81 6.58 20.76
N TYR A 317 -13.47 7.29 21.67
CA TYR A 317 -12.90 7.60 22.97
C TYR A 317 -13.33 6.57 24.01
N PHE A 318 -12.36 6.00 24.72
CA PHE A 318 -12.60 5.03 25.76
C PHE A 318 -11.66 5.26 26.94
N LYS A 319 -12.23 5.48 28.14
CA LYS A 319 -11.51 5.52 29.43
C LYS A 319 -10.22 6.38 29.42
N GLY A 320 -10.29 7.59 28.85
CA GLY A 320 -9.13 8.51 28.84
C GLY A 320 -8.32 8.50 27.55
N LYS A 321 -8.65 7.63 26.59
CA LYS A 321 -7.84 7.40 25.39
C LYS A 321 -8.69 7.52 24.13
N TYR A 322 -8.11 8.11 23.11
CA TYR A 322 -8.61 8.13 21.74
C TYR A 322 -8.00 6.95 20.99
N HIS A 323 -8.85 6.14 20.38
CA HIS A 323 -8.45 5.04 19.51
C HIS A 323 -8.84 5.41 18.08
N ILE A 324 -7.96 5.12 17.14
CA ILE A 324 -8.20 5.25 15.71
C ILE A 324 -7.73 3.99 15.01
N PHE A 325 -8.51 3.53 14.04
CA PHE A 325 -8.18 2.38 13.21
C PHE A 325 -7.93 2.87 11.79
N TYR A 326 -7.38 2.02 10.93
CA TYR A 326 -7.16 2.36 9.54
C TYR A 326 -7.06 1.10 8.70
N GLN A 327 -7.52 1.14 7.46
CA GLN A 327 -7.22 0.05 6.52
C GLN A 327 -5.71 -0.04 6.35
N HIS A 328 -5.17 -1.25 6.38
CA HIS A 328 -3.74 -1.51 6.31
C HIS A 328 -3.48 -2.76 5.49
N ASP A 329 -2.47 -2.71 4.62
CA ASP A 329 -1.92 -3.88 3.97
C ASP A 329 -0.56 -4.19 4.60
N PRO A 330 -0.42 -5.31 5.34
CA PRO A 330 0.85 -5.67 5.92
C PRO A 330 1.84 -6.21 4.89
N PHE A 331 1.43 -6.57 3.67
CA PHE A 331 2.30 -7.22 2.67
C PHE A 331 3.10 -6.26 1.83
N GLY A 332 2.84 -4.95 1.85
CA GLY A 332 3.64 -3.98 1.13
C GLY A 332 2.94 -2.65 0.96
N PRO A 333 3.60 -1.64 0.37
CA PRO A 333 3.05 -0.30 0.20
C PRO A 333 2.04 -0.21 -0.97
N TYR A 334 1.16 -1.19 -1.11
CA TYR A 334 0.12 -1.28 -2.15
C TYR A 334 -1.22 -1.76 -1.57
N TRP A 335 -2.31 -1.56 -2.31
CA TRP A 335 -3.62 -2.09 -1.95
C TRP A 335 -3.73 -3.58 -2.33
N GLY A 336 -4.03 -4.43 -1.35
CA GLY A 336 -4.23 -5.86 -1.55
C GLY A 336 -5.14 -6.47 -0.49
N GLN A 337 -4.56 -7.10 0.52
CA GLN A 337 -5.30 -7.86 1.54
C GLN A 337 -5.53 -7.04 2.80
N ILE A 338 -6.69 -6.39 2.85
CA ILE A 338 -6.99 -5.38 3.85
C ILE A 338 -7.18 -5.96 5.26
N HIS A 339 -6.40 -5.40 6.19
CA HIS A 339 -6.46 -5.53 7.64
C HIS A 339 -6.86 -4.19 8.26
N TRP A 340 -7.12 -4.16 9.57
CA TRP A 340 -7.24 -2.92 10.34
C TRP A 340 -6.02 -2.72 11.23
N GLY A 341 -5.23 -1.69 10.97
CA GLY A 341 -4.26 -1.18 11.93
C GLY A 341 -4.94 -0.40 13.07
N HIS A 342 -4.19 -0.09 14.12
CA HIS A 342 -4.73 0.52 15.33
C HIS A 342 -3.68 1.42 16.00
N ALA A 343 -4.06 2.65 16.33
CA ALA A 343 -3.26 3.58 17.12
C ALA A 343 -4.07 4.17 18.28
N VAL A 344 -3.36 4.52 19.35
CA VAL A 344 -3.93 5.08 20.59
C VAL A 344 -3.26 6.40 20.92
N SER A 345 -4.04 7.38 21.36
CA SER A 345 -3.57 8.71 21.76
C SER A 345 -4.32 9.22 22.99
N THR A 346 -3.74 10.16 23.72
CA THR A 346 -4.43 10.92 24.78
C THR A 346 -4.90 12.30 24.33
N ASP A 347 -4.50 12.76 23.14
CA ASP A 347 -4.74 14.11 22.63
C ASP A 347 -4.99 14.19 21.11
N MET A 348 -5.14 13.04 20.44
CA MET A 348 -5.35 12.89 18.99
C MET A 348 -4.18 13.37 18.11
N VAL A 349 -3.01 13.68 18.70
CA VAL A 349 -1.84 14.13 17.93
C VAL A 349 -0.55 13.41 18.30
N HIS A 350 -0.44 12.87 19.51
CA HIS A 350 0.64 11.95 19.90
C HIS A 350 0.12 10.51 19.92
N TRP A 351 0.63 9.68 19.01
CA TRP A 351 0.10 8.34 18.73
C TRP A 351 1.08 7.25 19.15
N ARG A 352 0.54 6.18 19.73
CA ARG A 352 1.22 4.90 19.98
C ARG A 352 0.58 3.80 19.15
N ASP A 353 1.39 3.08 18.40
CA ASP A 353 0.96 1.93 17.61
C ASP A 353 0.47 0.78 18.51
N GLN A 354 -0.57 0.08 18.06
CA GLN A 354 -1.09 -1.14 18.66
C GLN A 354 -1.02 -2.30 17.64
N PRO A 355 -1.12 -3.56 18.09
CA PRO A 355 -1.25 -4.69 17.17
C PRO A 355 -2.41 -4.50 16.19
N ILE A 356 -2.31 -5.13 15.01
CA ILE A 356 -3.43 -5.21 14.04
C ILE A 356 -4.71 -5.64 14.77
N ALA A 357 -5.75 -4.82 14.67
CA ALA A 357 -7.03 -5.05 15.32
C ALA A 357 -7.83 -6.16 14.61
N LEU A 358 -7.98 -6.05 13.28
CA LEU A 358 -8.71 -7.02 12.46
C LEU A 358 -7.84 -7.56 11.33
N ALA A 359 -7.96 -8.86 11.10
CA ALA A 359 -7.28 -9.58 10.02
C ALA A 359 -8.24 -10.56 9.38
N PRO A 360 -8.13 -10.84 8.07
CA PRO A 360 -8.93 -11.88 7.45
C PRO A 360 -8.74 -13.24 8.13
N ALA A 361 -9.83 -13.98 8.30
CA ALA A 361 -9.86 -15.25 9.04
C ALA A 361 -10.86 -16.23 8.41
N ALA A 362 -10.55 -17.53 8.46
CA ALA A 362 -11.35 -18.57 7.79
C ALA A 362 -12.80 -18.66 8.31
N ASP A 363 -12.96 -18.66 9.64
CA ASP A 363 -14.25 -18.81 10.31
C ASP A 363 -14.82 -17.44 10.72
N SER A 364 -14.91 -16.53 9.75
CA SER A 364 -15.38 -15.16 9.99
C SER A 364 -16.22 -14.61 8.86
N VAL A 365 -16.79 -13.42 9.09
CA VAL A 365 -17.53 -12.69 8.06
C VAL A 365 -16.64 -12.10 6.96
N ALA A 366 -15.32 -12.11 7.16
CA ALA A 366 -14.32 -11.43 6.34
C ALA A 366 -13.12 -12.33 6.00
N PRO A 367 -13.31 -13.49 5.36
CA PRO A 367 -12.19 -14.33 4.94
C PRO A 367 -11.27 -13.66 3.90
N ASP A 368 -11.81 -12.76 3.06
CA ASP A 368 -11.11 -12.16 1.93
C ASP A 368 -10.70 -10.69 2.14
N GLY A 369 -11.19 -10.02 3.19
CA GLY A 369 -10.79 -8.63 3.50
C GLY A 369 -11.63 -7.98 4.59
N CYS A 370 -10.97 -7.17 5.44
CA CYS A 370 -11.63 -6.35 6.46
C CYS A 370 -11.63 -4.88 6.01
N TRP A 371 -12.64 -4.46 5.25
CA TRP A 371 -12.75 -3.07 4.79
C TRP A 371 -13.33 -2.15 5.86
N SER A 372 -13.46 -0.86 5.52
CA SER A 372 -13.73 0.23 6.46
C SER A 372 -15.04 0.11 7.22
N GLY A 373 -15.16 0.95 8.25
CA GLY A 373 -16.33 1.01 9.11
C GLY A 373 -16.16 1.98 10.28
N SER A 374 -16.81 1.65 11.40
CA SER A 374 -17.01 2.56 12.53
C SER A 374 -16.93 1.84 13.87
N ALA A 375 -16.84 2.59 14.95
CA ALA A 375 -16.80 2.09 16.31
C ALA A 375 -17.79 2.83 17.20
N HIS A 376 -18.26 2.16 18.25
CA HIS A 376 -19.02 2.80 19.32
C HIS A 376 -18.76 2.11 20.66
N VAL A 377 -19.04 2.81 21.77
CA VAL A 377 -18.94 2.23 23.11
C VAL A 377 -20.26 1.57 23.49
N ASP A 378 -20.22 0.28 23.82
CA ASP A 378 -21.38 -0.51 24.21
C ASP A 378 -21.49 -0.58 25.74
N GLY A 379 -21.79 0.58 26.34
CA GLY A 379 -21.88 0.73 27.80
C GLY A 379 -20.64 0.18 28.52
N ASP A 380 -20.86 -0.65 29.54
CA ASP A 380 -19.79 -1.28 30.31
C ASP A 380 -19.11 -2.47 29.58
N ARG A 381 -19.67 -2.95 28.47
CA ARG A 381 -19.05 -4.01 27.64
C ARG A 381 -17.83 -3.48 26.86
N GLY A 382 -17.65 -2.16 26.83
CA GLY A 382 -16.53 -1.52 26.15
C GLY A 382 -16.77 -1.30 24.66
N PRO A 383 -15.73 -0.89 23.91
CA PRO A 383 -15.89 -0.56 22.50
C PRO A 383 -16.14 -1.80 21.62
N VAL A 384 -16.94 -1.60 20.58
CA VAL A 384 -17.24 -2.56 19.51
C VAL A 384 -16.92 -1.94 18.15
N LEU A 385 -16.47 -2.77 17.20
CA LEU A 385 -16.16 -2.36 15.82
C LEU A 385 -17.19 -2.93 14.86
N PHE A 386 -17.69 -2.10 13.96
CA PHE A 386 -18.47 -2.46 12.80
C PHE A 386 -17.61 -2.26 11.56
N PHE A 387 -17.53 -3.26 10.69
CA PHE A 387 -16.66 -3.22 9.52
C PHE A 387 -17.32 -3.91 8.34
N THR A 388 -16.92 -3.59 7.12
CA THR A 388 -17.36 -4.36 5.95
C THR A 388 -16.47 -5.58 5.77
N GLY A 389 -17.04 -6.77 5.91
CA GLY A 389 -16.38 -8.03 5.62
C GLY A 389 -16.56 -8.46 4.17
N GLY A 390 -15.45 -8.90 3.57
CA GLY A 390 -15.40 -9.50 2.24
C GLY A 390 -15.42 -11.02 2.27
N ASP A 391 -16.35 -11.61 1.52
CA ASP A 391 -16.46 -13.06 1.30
C ASP A 391 -16.79 -13.36 -0.17
N ASP A 392 -15.77 -13.69 -0.96
CA ASP A 392 -15.89 -13.93 -2.41
C ASP A 392 -16.65 -15.22 -2.75
N ARG A 393 -17.04 -16.02 -1.74
CA ARG A 393 -17.91 -17.20 -1.93
C ARG A 393 -19.39 -16.84 -2.03
N LEU A 394 -19.77 -15.61 -1.65
CA LEU A 394 -21.14 -15.13 -1.63
C LEU A 394 -21.51 -14.46 -2.96
N PRO A 395 -22.80 -14.48 -3.36
CA PRO A 395 -23.26 -13.75 -4.56
C PRO A 395 -23.04 -12.23 -4.44
N TYR A 396 -23.17 -11.70 -3.22
CA TYR A 396 -22.79 -10.33 -2.88
C TYR A 396 -21.75 -10.40 -1.77
N ARG A 397 -20.51 -10.04 -2.08
CA ARG A 397 -19.37 -10.29 -1.19
C ARG A 397 -19.28 -9.36 0.02
N GLN A 398 -20.03 -8.25 0.03
CA GLN A 398 -19.93 -7.21 1.06
C GLN A 398 -21.06 -7.33 2.09
N ARG A 399 -20.70 -7.39 3.37
CA ARG A 399 -21.62 -7.47 4.51
C ARG A 399 -21.03 -6.79 5.73
N THR A 400 -21.86 -6.38 6.69
CA THR A 400 -21.36 -5.75 7.92
C THR A 400 -21.07 -6.80 8.98
N GLY A 401 -19.83 -6.82 9.46
CA GLY A 401 -19.37 -7.60 10.59
C GLY A 401 -19.37 -6.83 11.90
N LEU A 402 -19.20 -7.57 13.01
CA LEU A 402 -19.02 -7.04 14.35
C LEU A 402 -17.77 -7.66 14.99
N ALA A 403 -16.94 -6.84 15.63
CA ALA A 403 -15.86 -7.30 16.50
C ALA A 403 -15.97 -6.67 17.89
N VAL A 404 -15.61 -7.44 18.91
CA VAL A 404 -15.67 -7.01 20.32
C VAL A 404 -14.28 -7.03 20.94
N SER A 405 -13.98 -6.04 21.76
CA SER A 405 -12.68 -5.96 22.46
C SER A 405 -12.58 -7.02 23.57
N SER A 406 -11.35 -7.40 23.92
CA SER A 406 -11.07 -8.25 25.09
C SER A 406 -11.18 -7.52 26.44
N TYR A 407 -11.41 -6.21 26.43
CA TYR A 407 -11.47 -5.35 27.63
C TYR A 407 -12.30 -5.92 28.79
N PRO A 408 -13.50 -6.51 28.58
CA PRO A 408 -14.26 -7.11 29.69
C PRO A 408 -13.54 -8.23 30.43
N THR A 409 -12.52 -8.83 29.81
CA THR A 409 -11.76 -9.96 30.36
C THR A 409 -10.40 -9.57 30.91
N ASP A 410 -9.70 -8.61 30.29
CA ASP A 410 -8.34 -8.21 30.67
C ASP A 410 -8.24 -6.83 31.33
N GLY A 411 -9.27 -5.98 31.19
CA GLY A 411 -9.28 -4.60 31.68
C GLY A 411 -8.33 -3.67 30.92
N ASP A 412 -7.77 -4.10 29.78
CA ASP A 412 -6.79 -3.32 29.05
C ASP A 412 -7.45 -2.22 28.20
N THR A 413 -7.26 -0.98 28.63
CA THR A 413 -7.79 0.21 27.95
C THR A 413 -7.03 0.58 26.68
N ASP A 414 -5.90 -0.06 26.37
CA ASP A 414 -5.25 0.09 25.05
C ASP A 414 -5.96 -0.72 23.96
N LEU A 415 -6.85 -1.65 24.32
CA LEU A 415 -7.62 -2.51 23.42
C LEU A 415 -6.75 -3.28 22.39
N PRO A 416 -5.70 -4.01 22.82
CA PRO A 416 -4.76 -4.64 21.91
C PRO A 416 -5.30 -5.90 21.23
N THR A 417 -6.50 -6.37 21.58
CA THR A 417 -7.06 -7.63 21.09
C THR A 417 -8.56 -7.52 20.85
N TRP A 418 -8.97 -8.03 19.68
CA TRP A 418 -10.35 -8.00 19.19
C TRP A 418 -10.76 -9.40 18.74
N THR A 419 -12.02 -9.74 19.01
CA THR A 419 -12.64 -10.99 18.53
C THR A 419 -13.73 -10.67 17.53
N MET A 420 -13.49 -11.06 16.27
CA MET A 420 -14.48 -10.98 15.21
C MET A 420 -15.59 -12.02 15.41
N LYS A 421 -16.85 -11.62 15.22
CA LYS A 421 -17.98 -12.54 15.20
C LYS A 421 -18.07 -13.25 13.84
N SER A 422 -18.54 -14.50 13.86
CA SER A 422 -18.69 -15.33 12.65
C SER A 422 -19.91 -14.96 11.81
N GLU A 423 -20.92 -14.34 12.41
CA GLU A 423 -22.17 -13.94 11.75
C GLU A 423 -22.18 -12.45 11.43
N PRO A 424 -22.71 -12.04 10.26
CA PRO A 424 -22.91 -10.64 9.94
C PRO A 424 -24.06 -10.05 10.76
N VAL A 425 -24.02 -8.73 10.97
CA VAL A 425 -25.10 -7.99 11.66
C VAL A 425 -26.07 -7.34 10.69
N THR A 426 -25.62 -6.99 9.47
CA THR A 426 -26.47 -6.52 8.37
C THR A 426 -25.92 -6.95 7.01
N GLU A 427 -26.83 -7.18 6.06
CA GLU A 427 -26.54 -7.55 4.68
C GLU A 427 -27.56 -6.86 3.76
N ALA A 428 -27.20 -6.56 2.52
CA ALA A 428 -28.15 -6.12 1.50
C ALA A 428 -28.79 -7.34 0.81
N PRO A 429 -30.07 -7.66 1.05
CA PRO A 429 -30.75 -8.66 0.25
C PRO A 429 -30.93 -8.16 -1.19
N ALA A 430 -31.05 -9.10 -2.14
CA ALA A 430 -31.42 -8.78 -3.51
C ALA A 430 -32.73 -7.97 -3.54
N ALA A 431 -32.76 -6.91 -4.35
CA ALA A 431 -33.90 -6.02 -4.53
C ALA A 431 -34.39 -5.30 -3.25
N LEU A 432 -33.51 -5.03 -2.29
CA LEU A 432 -33.82 -4.16 -1.14
C LEU A 432 -34.30 -2.78 -1.66
N PRO A 433 -35.56 -2.36 -1.40
CA PRO A 433 -36.08 -1.12 -1.96
C PRO A 433 -35.32 0.12 -1.47
N ALA A 434 -34.93 1.02 -2.37
CA ALA A 434 -34.23 2.26 -2.06
C ALA A 434 -34.61 3.37 -3.04
N GLY A 435 -35.25 4.44 -2.54
CA GLY A 435 -35.62 5.60 -3.35
C GLY A 435 -36.40 5.23 -4.62
N PRO A 436 -35.96 5.67 -5.82
CA PRO A 436 -36.61 5.33 -7.08
C PRO A 436 -36.41 3.88 -7.58
N GLY A 437 -35.54 3.09 -6.93
CA GLY A 437 -35.19 1.73 -7.36
C GLY A 437 -34.86 0.82 -6.18
N THR A 438 -33.73 0.11 -6.28
CA THR A 438 -33.24 -0.81 -5.25
C THR A 438 -31.80 -0.50 -4.87
N ALA A 439 -31.38 -0.87 -3.66
CA ALA A 439 -29.99 -0.77 -3.23
C ALA A 439 -29.09 -1.64 -4.13
N TRP A 440 -27.92 -1.12 -4.48
CA TRP A 440 -26.91 -1.83 -5.23
C TRP A 440 -26.21 -2.84 -4.30
N ALA A 441 -26.67 -4.09 -4.27
CA ALA A 441 -26.22 -5.10 -3.30
C ALA A 441 -24.72 -5.45 -3.40
N GLU A 442 -24.13 -5.39 -4.59
CA GLU A 442 -22.67 -5.55 -4.79
C GLU A 442 -21.85 -4.41 -4.16
N ASN A 443 -22.49 -3.26 -3.88
CA ASN A 443 -21.91 -2.08 -3.25
C ASN A 443 -22.65 -1.77 -1.94
N PHE A 444 -22.26 -2.48 -0.87
CA PHE A 444 -22.85 -2.37 0.46
C PHE A 444 -21.74 -2.32 1.52
N ARG A 445 -21.24 -1.13 1.84
CA ARG A 445 -20.02 -0.99 2.65
C ARG A 445 -19.97 0.23 3.55
N ASP A 446 -18.92 0.29 4.37
CA ASP A 446 -18.54 1.40 5.23
C ASP A 446 -19.60 1.77 6.28
N PRO A 447 -19.90 0.85 7.23
CA PRO A 447 -20.89 1.10 8.25
C PRO A 447 -20.47 2.29 9.14
N PHE A 448 -21.38 3.25 9.35
CA PHE A 448 -21.22 4.32 10.35
C PHE A 448 -22.27 4.16 11.45
N VAL A 449 -21.83 4.01 12.70
CA VAL A 449 -22.69 3.57 13.82
C VAL A 449 -22.65 4.55 14.98
N TRP A 450 -23.81 4.83 15.55
CA TRP A 450 -23.93 5.54 16.83
C TRP A 450 -25.13 5.02 17.62
N GLU A 451 -25.13 5.31 18.92
CA GLU A 451 -26.26 5.09 19.81
C GLU A 451 -26.80 6.43 20.29
N GLU A 452 -28.13 6.56 20.27
CA GLU A 452 -28.82 7.70 20.86
C GLU A 452 -30.19 7.27 21.39
N ASP A 453 -30.51 7.67 22.62
CA ASP A 453 -31.82 7.44 23.27
C ASP A 453 -32.24 5.95 23.34
N GLY A 454 -31.28 5.03 23.52
CA GLY A 454 -31.49 3.58 23.57
C GLY A 454 -31.76 2.94 22.20
N VAL A 455 -31.38 3.63 21.12
CA VAL A 455 -31.48 3.17 19.73
C VAL A 455 -30.10 3.22 19.09
N TRP A 456 -29.69 2.09 18.55
CA TRP A 456 -28.51 1.98 17.71
C TRP A 456 -28.90 2.28 16.27
N TYR A 457 -28.13 3.13 15.61
CA TYR A 457 -28.28 3.47 14.20
C TYR A 457 -27.05 3.02 13.44
N GLN A 458 -27.25 2.54 12.22
CA GLN A 458 -26.19 2.19 11.29
C GLN A 458 -26.52 2.77 9.92
N LEU A 459 -25.59 3.55 9.36
CA LEU A 459 -25.56 3.88 7.94
C LEU A 459 -24.72 2.86 7.20
N THR A 460 -25.04 2.57 5.93
CA THR A 460 -24.18 1.78 5.05
C THR A 460 -24.23 2.37 3.66
N GLY A 461 -23.08 2.67 3.09
CA GLY A 461 -22.92 3.23 1.75
C GLY A 461 -23.41 2.26 0.68
N SER A 462 -24.15 2.78 -0.29
CA SER A 462 -24.63 2.03 -1.46
C SER A 462 -24.98 2.95 -2.63
N GLY A 463 -25.40 2.35 -3.74
CA GLY A 463 -26.02 3.04 -4.88
C GLY A 463 -27.49 2.67 -5.01
N ILE A 464 -28.24 3.43 -5.80
CA ILE A 464 -29.63 3.13 -6.17
C ILE A 464 -29.68 2.78 -7.66
N VAL A 465 -30.20 1.60 -7.97
CA VAL A 465 -30.18 1.01 -9.31
C VAL A 465 -31.44 0.20 -9.63
N ASP A 466 -31.68 0.00 -10.93
CA ASP A 466 -32.60 -1.03 -11.45
C ASP A 466 -31.81 -2.25 -11.93
N TYR A 467 -32.35 -3.46 -11.71
CA TYR A 467 -31.76 -4.73 -12.16
C TYR A 467 -32.70 -5.51 -13.08
N ASP A 468 -32.12 -6.29 -13.99
CA ASP A 468 -32.83 -7.33 -14.75
C ASP A 468 -32.72 -8.73 -14.13
N GLY A 469 -32.08 -8.83 -12.96
CA GLY A 469 -31.77 -10.08 -12.26
C GLY A 469 -30.32 -10.54 -12.40
N THR A 470 -29.54 -9.96 -13.31
CA THR A 470 -28.11 -10.27 -13.49
C THR A 470 -27.22 -9.05 -13.62
N GLN A 471 -27.74 -7.92 -14.12
CA GLN A 471 -26.96 -6.71 -14.37
C GLN A 471 -27.74 -5.45 -14.00
N VAL A 472 -26.98 -4.39 -13.68
CA VAL A 472 -27.53 -3.04 -13.51
C VAL A 472 -27.97 -2.51 -14.85
N THR A 473 -29.25 -2.18 -14.98
CA THR A 473 -29.84 -1.61 -16.21
C THR A 473 -29.94 -0.09 -16.17
N LYS A 474 -29.96 0.48 -14.97
CA LYS A 474 -30.02 1.93 -14.75
C LYS A 474 -29.45 2.30 -13.38
N LYS A 475 -28.68 3.39 -13.33
CA LYS A 475 -28.16 3.99 -12.10
C LYS A 475 -28.87 5.31 -11.81
N TYR A 476 -29.30 5.50 -10.57
CA TYR A 476 -29.99 6.71 -10.11
C TYR A 476 -29.07 7.63 -9.29
N GLY A 477 -28.16 7.05 -8.50
CA GLY A 477 -27.15 7.76 -7.72
C GLY A 477 -26.83 7.10 -6.39
N GLY A 478 -25.87 7.66 -5.65
CA GLY A 478 -25.41 7.15 -4.37
C GLY A 478 -26.38 7.41 -3.22
N THR A 479 -26.28 6.59 -2.17
CA THR A 479 -27.11 6.70 -0.97
C THR A 479 -26.41 6.12 0.27
N ALA A 480 -26.91 6.47 1.45
CA ALA A 480 -26.60 5.81 2.71
C ALA A 480 -27.86 5.12 3.25
N LEU A 481 -27.83 3.80 3.39
CA LEU A 481 -28.94 2.98 3.88
C LEU A 481 -28.99 3.00 5.41
N VAL A 482 -30.18 3.20 6.00
CA VAL A 482 -30.33 3.27 7.46
C VAL A 482 -30.86 1.95 8.03
N HIS A 483 -30.19 1.44 9.05
CA HIS A 483 -30.67 0.35 9.89
C HIS A 483 -30.73 0.78 11.36
N THR A 484 -31.64 0.18 12.12
CA THR A 484 -31.81 0.45 13.56
C THR A 484 -31.86 -0.83 14.38
N ALA A 485 -31.32 -0.79 15.60
CA ALA A 485 -31.33 -1.90 16.55
C ALA A 485 -31.44 -1.41 18.00
N ARG A 486 -31.59 -2.36 18.94
CA ARG A 486 -31.58 -2.10 20.39
C ARG A 486 -30.25 -2.44 21.08
N ARG A 487 -29.35 -3.08 20.35
CA ARG A 487 -28.02 -3.52 20.78
C ARG A 487 -27.14 -3.74 19.54
N PRO A 488 -25.81 -3.70 19.65
CA PRO A 488 -24.93 -3.79 18.49
C PRO A 488 -25.04 -5.11 17.72
N GLU A 489 -25.37 -6.21 18.40
CA GLU A 489 -25.56 -7.53 17.76
C GLU A 489 -26.87 -7.64 16.96
N GLY A 490 -27.73 -6.61 16.98
CA GLY A 490 -29.03 -6.64 16.33
C GLY A 490 -30.12 -7.38 17.14
N PRO A 491 -31.20 -7.83 16.49
CA PRO A 491 -31.43 -7.75 15.05
C PRO A 491 -31.55 -6.31 14.56
N TRP A 492 -31.00 -6.05 13.38
CA TRP A 492 -31.04 -4.76 12.71
C TRP A 492 -32.23 -4.67 11.75
N THR A 493 -32.97 -3.57 11.81
CA THR A 493 -34.17 -3.31 10.99
C THR A 493 -33.89 -2.20 10.00
N TYR A 494 -34.05 -2.47 8.71
CA TYR A 494 -33.91 -1.49 7.63
C TYR A 494 -35.03 -0.44 7.68
N GLN A 495 -34.66 0.84 7.53
CA GLN A 495 -35.56 1.99 7.59
C GLN A 495 -35.66 2.76 6.27
N GLY A 496 -34.93 2.37 5.22
CA GLY A 496 -34.83 3.11 3.96
C GLY A 496 -33.53 3.90 3.80
N PRO A 497 -33.36 4.63 2.68
CA PRO A 497 -32.22 5.51 2.47
C PRO A 497 -32.31 6.76 3.36
N LEU A 498 -31.20 7.16 3.97
CA LEU A 498 -31.07 8.38 4.76
C LEU A 498 -31.29 9.61 3.88
N HIS A 499 -30.58 9.63 2.75
CA HIS A 499 -30.60 10.62 1.68
C HIS A 499 -29.95 10.00 0.41
N TRP A 500 -30.11 10.62 -0.76
CA TRP A 500 -29.51 10.15 -2.02
C TRP A 500 -29.38 11.31 -3.02
N ASN A 501 -28.45 11.22 -3.98
CA ASN A 501 -28.32 12.17 -5.09
C ASN A 501 -28.96 11.65 -6.38
N ASP A 502 -29.62 12.54 -7.14
CA ASP A 502 -30.11 12.24 -8.48
C ASP A 502 -28.99 12.55 -9.49
N LEU A 503 -28.40 11.53 -10.12
CA LEU A 503 -27.30 11.66 -11.08
C LEU A 503 -27.65 12.57 -12.27
N THR A 504 -28.94 12.74 -12.59
CA THR A 504 -29.36 13.63 -13.69
C THR A 504 -29.33 15.12 -13.31
N LYS A 505 -29.23 15.44 -12.01
CA LYS A 505 -29.26 16.80 -11.46
C LYS A 505 -27.99 17.18 -10.71
N VAL A 506 -27.47 16.22 -9.94
CA VAL A 506 -26.34 16.36 -9.02
C VAL A 506 -25.46 15.10 -9.16
N PRO A 507 -24.69 14.97 -10.26
CA PRO A 507 -23.84 13.81 -10.51
C PRO A 507 -22.59 13.76 -9.63
N GLU A 508 -22.16 14.89 -9.07
CA GLU A 508 -20.87 15.05 -8.39
C GLU A 508 -20.67 14.08 -7.20
N PRO A 509 -21.68 13.77 -6.37
CA PRO A 509 -21.55 12.80 -5.28
C PRO A 509 -21.45 11.33 -5.71
N GLY A 510 -21.53 11.01 -7.00
CA GLY A 510 -21.26 9.67 -7.53
C GLY A 510 -22.46 8.72 -7.61
N GLU A 511 -22.16 7.53 -8.13
CA GLU A 511 -23.11 6.42 -8.34
C GLU A 511 -23.32 5.61 -7.06
N VAL A 512 -22.31 5.59 -6.20
CA VAL A 512 -22.28 4.94 -4.89
C VAL A 512 -21.65 5.93 -3.91
N TRP A 513 -22.17 5.99 -2.68
CA TRP A 513 -21.52 6.72 -1.60
C TRP A 513 -20.66 5.77 -0.77
N GLU A 514 -19.39 6.11 -0.60
CA GLU A 514 -18.46 5.50 0.34
C GLU A 514 -18.38 6.33 1.61
N LEU A 515 -18.08 5.68 2.73
CA LEU A 515 -17.80 6.30 4.03
C LEU A 515 -18.84 7.37 4.43
N PRO A 516 -20.15 7.05 4.49
CA PRO A 516 -21.15 8.01 4.91
C PRO A 516 -20.98 8.35 6.39
N VAL A 517 -20.79 9.62 6.71
CA VAL A 517 -20.62 10.11 8.10
C VAL A 517 -21.72 11.11 8.44
N LEU A 518 -22.41 10.92 9.56
CA LEU A 518 -23.41 11.86 10.06
C LEU A 518 -23.00 12.33 11.47
N LEU A 519 -22.67 13.61 11.61
CA LEU A 519 -22.27 14.19 12.90
C LEU A 519 -23.13 15.40 13.25
N PRO A 520 -23.48 15.60 14.54
CA PRO A 520 -24.11 16.84 14.98
C PRO A 520 -23.15 18.02 14.78
N LEU A 521 -23.67 19.21 14.49
CA LEU A 521 -22.87 20.43 14.41
C LEU A 521 -23.08 21.26 15.69
N PRO A 522 -22.06 21.35 16.58
CA PRO A 522 -22.14 22.27 17.72
C PRO A 522 -22.13 23.72 17.22
N GLY A 523 -22.83 24.60 17.93
CA GLY A 523 -22.83 26.04 17.64
C GLY A 523 -21.56 26.73 18.15
N PRO A 524 -21.40 28.05 17.93
CA PRO A 524 -20.15 28.78 18.20
C PRO A 524 -19.71 28.84 19.68
N THR A 525 -20.58 28.43 20.60
CA THR A 525 -20.30 28.38 22.05
C THR A 525 -20.24 26.94 22.58
N GLY A 526 -20.13 25.95 21.69
CA GLY A 526 -20.22 24.52 22.03
C GLY A 526 -21.65 24.03 22.32
N LYS A 527 -22.67 24.90 22.22
CA LYS A 527 -24.06 24.52 22.43
C LYS A 527 -24.54 23.56 21.34
N ARG A 528 -25.18 22.47 21.75
CA ARG A 528 -25.82 21.52 20.84
C ARG A 528 -26.86 22.24 19.97
N THR A 529 -26.81 22.00 18.67
CA THR A 529 -27.82 22.48 17.72
C THR A 529 -28.66 21.30 17.23
N SER A 530 -29.72 21.57 16.46
CA SER A 530 -30.45 20.53 15.74
C SER A 530 -29.81 20.16 14.39
N LYS A 531 -28.73 20.85 13.99
CA LYS A 531 -28.10 20.66 12.69
C LYS A 531 -27.05 19.58 12.74
N HIS A 532 -26.90 18.92 11.61
CA HIS A 532 -25.95 17.86 11.36
C HIS A 532 -25.22 18.14 10.05
N VAL A 533 -24.01 17.58 9.94
CA VAL A 533 -23.29 17.45 8.68
C VAL A 533 -23.35 16.00 8.23
N LEU A 534 -23.75 15.77 6.97
CA LEU A 534 -23.64 14.50 6.28
C LEU A 534 -22.49 14.60 5.29
N LEU A 535 -21.47 13.75 5.42
CA LEU A 535 -20.33 13.67 4.49
C LEU A 535 -20.30 12.33 3.76
N VAL A 536 -19.82 12.33 2.52
CA VAL A 536 -19.64 11.12 1.70
C VAL A 536 -18.39 11.26 0.80
N SER A 537 -17.78 10.13 0.49
CA SER A 537 -16.84 10.01 -0.63
C SER A 537 -17.56 9.42 -1.85
N PRO A 538 -17.38 10.01 -3.04
CA PRO A 538 -18.10 9.59 -4.22
C PRO A 538 -17.38 8.43 -4.94
N TRP A 539 -18.13 7.43 -5.41
CA TRP A 539 -17.57 6.30 -6.17
C TRP A 539 -18.32 6.09 -7.49
N TRP A 540 -17.59 5.67 -8.52
CA TRP A 540 -18.08 5.36 -9.86
C TRP A 540 -17.55 4.00 -10.30
N GLU A 541 -18.36 3.25 -11.05
CA GLU A 541 -17.94 1.96 -11.63
C GLU A 541 -16.84 2.12 -12.70
N THR A 542 -16.86 3.24 -13.43
CA THR A 542 -15.84 3.60 -14.42
C THR A 542 -15.00 4.76 -13.93
N PHE A 543 -13.81 4.93 -14.53
CA PHE A 543 -12.91 6.03 -14.16
C PHE A 543 -13.63 7.38 -14.23
N ASN A 544 -13.55 8.11 -13.13
CA ASN A 544 -14.06 9.47 -13.01
C ASN A 544 -13.06 10.28 -12.20
N SER A 545 -12.76 11.50 -12.66
CA SER A 545 -11.81 12.39 -11.98
C SER A 545 -12.21 12.71 -10.54
N ASN A 546 -13.50 12.60 -10.20
CA ASN A 546 -14.02 12.92 -8.87
C ASN A 546 -13.91 11.73 -7.88
N ALA A 547 -13.79 10.48 -8.36
CA ALA A 547 -13.86 9.22 -7.58
C ALA A 547 -12.83 9.08 -6.47
N VAL A 548 -11.80 9.91 -6.52
CA VAL A 548 -10.60 9.75 -5.71
C VAL A 548 -10.12 11.08 -5.13
N LYS A 549 -10.82 12.19 -5.38
CA LYS A 549 -10.32 13.55 -5.07
C LYS A 549 -11.16 14.30 -4.04
N HIS A 550 -12.46 14.07 -4.01
CA HIS A 550 -13.39 14.98 -3.34
C HIS A 550 -14.15 14.30 -2.21
N THR A 551 -14.41 15.08 -1.16
CA THR A 551 -15.40 14.77 -0.13
C THR A 551 -16.52 15.78 -0.23
N TYR A 552 -17.76 15.31 -0.32
CA TYR A 552 -18.95 16.17 -0.40
C TYR A 552 -19.71 16.16 0.92
N TYR A 553 -20.32 17.31 1.25
CA TYR A 553 -21.14 17.43 2.44
C TYR A 553 -22.44 18.22 2.23
N TRP A 554 -23.40 17.95 3.11
CA TRP A 554 -24.61 18.73 3.32
C TRP A 554 -24.73 19.14 4.79
N ILE A 555 -25.28 20.34 5.03
CA ILE A 555 -25.80 20.73 6.34
C ILE A 555 -27.32 20.52 6.32
N GLY A 556 -27.87 19.96 7.39
CA GLY A 556 -29.29 19.66 7.46
C GLY A 556 -29.72 19.19 8.83
N THR A 557 -30.89 18.55 8.89
CA THR A 557 -31.47 18.00 10.12
C THR A 557 -31.68 16.50 9.97
N PHE A 558 -31.26 15.74 10.98
CA PHE A 558 -31.62 14.32 11.06
C PHE A 558 -32.98 14.19 11.75
N ASP A 559 -34.00 13.79 10.97
CA ASP A 559 -35.32 13.42 11.48
C ASP A 559 -35.26 11.98 11.97
N LYS A 560 -35.22 11.82 13.29
CA LYS A 560 -35.11 10.51 13.97
C LYS A 560 -36.35 9.65 13.76
N ASP A 561 -37.54 10.24 13.70
CA ASP A 561 -38.80 9.51 13.58
C ASP A 561 -38.95 8.94 12.18
N ALA A 562 -38.57 9.71 11.16
CA ALA A 562 -38.55 9.26 9.78
C ALA A 562 -37.29 8.47 9.39
N CYS A 563 -36.22 8.53 10.22
CA CYS A 563 -34.88 8.07 9.88
C CYS A 563 -34.38 8.66 8.55
N ARG A 564 -34.52 9.97 8.37
CA ARG A 564 -34.15 10.71 7.15
C ARG A 564 -33.29 11.92 7.46
N PHE A 565 -32.39 12.25 6.54
CA PHE A 565 -31.68 13.52 6.57
C PHE A 565 -32.35 14.51 5.63
N VAL A 566 -32.73 15.67 6.18
CA VAL A 566 -33.34 16.78 5.44
C VAL A 566 -32.27 17.86 5.23
N PRO A 567 -31.68 17.96 4.02
CA PRO A 567 -30.66 18.95 3.75
C PRO A 567 -31.27 20.36 3.66
N ASP A 568 -30.52 21.36 4.10
CA ASP A 568 -30.92 22.77 3.99
C ASP A 568 -30.86 23.27 2.53
N HIS A 569 -30.03 22.62 1.71
CA HIS A 569 -29.87 22.88 0.28
C HIS A 569 -29.75 21.57 -0.50
N GLU A 570 -30.36 21.49 -1.68
CA GLU A 570 -30.32 20.28 -2.52
C GLU A 570 -28.90 19.92 -2.97
N LYS A 571 -28.11 20.91 -3.39
CA LYS A 571 -26.74 20.69 -3.85
C LYS A 571 -25.75 20.58 -2.66
N PRO A 572 -24.87 19.58 -2.66
CA PRO A 572 -23.78 19.50 -1.68
C PRO A 572 -22.76 20.60 -1.92
N ARG A 573 -21.84 20.72 -0.95
CA ARG A 573 -20.61 21.49 -1.08
C ARG A 573 -19.41 20.55 -0.98
N GLU A 574 -18.32 20.93 -1.62
CA GLU A 574 -17.03 20.27 -1.44
C GLU A 574 -16.43 20.68 -0.09
N PHE A 575 -15.84 19.74 0.64
CA PHE A 575 -15.33 19.96 2.00
C PHE A 575 -13.96 20.67 2.02
N ASP A 576 -13.09 20.35 1.06
CA ASP A 576 -11.69 20.79 1.00
C ASP A 576 -11.38 21.21 -0.45
N PHE A 577 -10.55 22.24 -0.64
CA PHE A 577 -10.21 22.76 -1.97
C PHE A 577 -9.02 22.04 -2.65
N GLY A 578 -8.34 21.15 -1.95
CA GLY A 578 -7.29 20.29 -2.47
C GLY A 578 -7.84 18.96 -2.98
N GLU A 579 -6.94 18.07 -3.41
CA GLU A 579 -7.31 16.77 -3.99
C GLU A 579 -7.07 15.60 -3.04
N HIS A 580 -6.81 15.89 -1.76
CA HIS A 580 -6.27 14.91 -0.82
C HIS A 580 -6.97 14.93 0.55
N PHE A 581 -8.18 15.49 0.67
CA PHE A 581 -9.07 15.24 1.80
C PHE A 581 -10.15 14.27 1.33
N THR A 582 -9.91 12.97 1.51
CA THR A 582 -10.85 11.92 1.15
C THR A 582 -11.08 10.96 2.30
N GLY A 583 -12.06 10.07 2.13
CA GLY A 583 -12.40 9.05 3.11
C GLY A 583 -12.73 9.60 4.49
N PRO A 584 -13.78 10.43 4.63
CA PRO A 584 -14.12 11.06 5.90
C PRO A 584 -14.50 10.00 6.93
N SER A 585 -14.00 10.15 8.15
CA SER A 585 -14.49 9.46 9.34
C SER A 585 -14.60 10.44 10.49
N GLY A 586 -15.36 10.14 11.53
CA GLY A 586 -15.45 11.04 12.66
C GLY A 586 -16.33 10.54 13.79
N PHE A 587 -16.33 11.31 14.88
CA PHE A 587 -17.08 11.01 16.08
C PHE A 587 -17.32 12.28 16.89
N VAL A 588 -18.15 12.15 17.92
CA VAL A 588 -18.33 13.18 18.94
C VAL A 588 -17.37 12.88 20.09
N THR A 589 -16.45 13.80 20.32
CA THR A 589 -15.49 13.74 21.44
C THR A 589 -16.21 13.92 22.79
N PRO A 590 -15.57 13.54 23.93
CA PRO A 590 -16.17 13.70 25.26
C PRO A 590 -16.51 15.15 25.65
N ASP A 591 -15.84 16.14 25.05
CA ASP A 591 -16.11 17.55 25.27
C ASP A 591 -17.21 18.12 24.35
N GLY A 592 -17.81 17.28 23.51
CA GLY A 592 -18.94 17.61 22.64
C GLY A 592 -18.55 18.17 21.27
N ARG A 593 -17.26 18.24 20.91
CA ARG A 593 -16.84 18.56 19.53
C ARG A 593 -17.12 17.40 18.60
N SER A 594 -17.59 17.71 17.39
CA SER A 594 -17.55 16.78 16.27
C SER A 594 -16.20 16.91 15.59
N VAL A 595 -15.44 15.82 15.59
CA VAL A 595 -14.10 15.76 15.00
C VAL A 595 -14.10 14.80 13.81
N LEU A 596 -13.50 15.24 12.72
CA LEU A 596 -13.31 14.48 11.49
C LEU A 596 -11.84 14.12 11.29
N PHE A 597 -11.63 12.97 10.67
CA PHE A 597 -10.37 12.46 10.16
C PHE A 597 -10.55 12.19 8.66
N SER A 598 -9.44 12.20 7.93
CA SER A 598 -9.39 11.93 6.50
C SER A 598 -8.09 11.22 6.15
N ILE A 599 -8.07 10.52 5.03
CA ILE A 599 -6.82 10.13 4.38
C ILE A 599 -6.32 11.25 3.48
N THR A 600 -5.00 11.35 3.43
CA THR A 600 -4.26 12.08 2.43
C THR A 600 -3.48 11.12 1.54
N GLN A 601 -4.10 10.68 0.44
CA GLN A 601 -3.46 9.84 -0.57
C GLN A 601 -2.25 10.56 -1.18
N ASP A 602 -1.11 9.90 -1.32
CA ASP A 602 0.15 10.53 -1.77
C ASP A 602 0.22 10.80 -3.28
N ARG A 603 -0.56 10.05 -4.09
CA ARG A 603 -0.54 10.06 -5.56
C ARG A 603 0.82 9.73 -6.18
N ARG A 604 1.68 9.04 -5.43
CA ARG A 604 2.92 8.47 -5.97
C ARG A 604 2.61 7.34 -6.93
N SER A 605 3.54 7.06 -7.84
CA SER A 605 3.48 5.83 -8.65
C SER A 605 3.80 4.62 -7.79
N GLU A 606 3.40 3.43 -8.25
CA GLU A 606 3.68 2.16 -7.56
C GLU A 606 5.19 1.94 -7.36
N GLN A 607 6.01 2.40 -8.31
CA GLN A 607 7.47 2.40 -8.17
C GLN A 607 7.95 3.28 -7.01
N GLN A 608 7.44 4.50 -6.91
CA GLN A 608 7.78 5.41 -5.83
C GLN A 608 7.28 4.88 -4.48
N HIS A 609 6.14 4.18 -4.44
CA HIS A 609 5.69 3.45 -3.25
C HIS A 609 6.64 2.32 -2.87
N ALA A 610 7.07 1.51 -3.85
CA ALA A 610 8.03 0.43 -3.61
C ALA A 610 9.31 0.98 -2.99
N GLN A 611 9.90 2.01 -3.60
CA GLN A 611 11.13 2.68 -3.15
C GLN A 611 10.98 3.41 -1.82
N ALA A 612 9.81 3.96 -1.51
CA ALA A 612 9.54 4.57 -0.20
C ALA A 612 9.30 3.51 0.88
N GLY A 613 8.74 2.36 0.52
CA GLY A 613 8.30 1.31 1.45
C GLY A 613 7.10 1.69 2.31
N TRP A 614 6.45 2.82 2.02
CA TRP A 614 5.22 3.25 2.67
C TRP A 614 4.32 4.02 1.69
N ALA A 615 3.02 4.02 1.98
CA ALA A 615 2.03 4.74 1.19
C ALA A 615 0.97 5.38 2.10
N HIS A 616 0.65 6.64 1.76
CA HIS A 616 -0.41 7.47 2.33
C HIS A 616 -0.20 7.84 3.82
N ASN A 617 -1.06 8.72 4.32
CA ASN A 617 -1.12 9.14 5.72
C ASN A 617 -2.49 9.74 6.02
N ALA A 618 -2.81 9.97 7.30
CA ALA A 618 -3.96 10.75 7.72
C ALA A 618 -3.71 12.26 7.58
N GLY A 619 -4.76 13.03 7.31
CA GLY A 619 -4.76 14.47 7.53
C GLY A 619 -4.78 14.82 9.01
N MET A 620 -4.50 16.07 9.35
CA MET A 620 -4.70 16.58 10.71
C MET A 620 -6.19 16.52 11.06
N PRO A 621 -6.58 16.02 12.25
CA PRO A 621 -7.98 15.98 12.61
C PRO A 621 -8.57 17.39 12.69
N VAL A 622 -9.80 17.54 12.23
CA VAL A 622 -10.50 18.85 12.18
C VAL A 622 -11.75 18.84 13.04
N SER A 623 -11.97 19.91 13.80
CA SER A 623 -13.24 20.18 14.47
C SER A 623 -14.19 20.88 13.51
N VAL A 624 -15.44 20.41 13.46
CA VAL A 624 -16.51 21.03 12.68
C VAL A 624 -17.60 21.63 13.56
N SER A 625 -18.14 22.78 13.13
CA SER A 625 -19.17 23.51 13.86
C SER A 625 -20.15 24.23 12.94
N LEU A 626 -21.29 24.66 13.47
CA LEU A 626 -22.22 25.54 12.79
C LEU A 626 -21.92 26.99 13.16
N ARG A 627 -21.56 27.80 12.16
CA ARG A 627 -21.30 29.23 12.35
C ARG A 627 -22.59 30.04 12.45
N GLN A 628 -22.48 31.29 12.91
CA GLN A 628 -23.63 32.20 13.06
C GLN A 628 -24.32 32.54 11.74
N ASP A 629 -23.57 32.55 10.64
CA ASP A 629 -24.05 32.76 9.26
C ASP A 629 -24.66 31.50 8.63
N GLY A 630 -24.69 30.37 9.37
CA GLY A 630 -25.19 29.08 8.90
C GLY A 630 -24.19 28.28 8.07
N ALA A 631 -22.97 28.77 7.86
CA ALA A 631 -21.92 28.02 7.17
C ALA A 631 -21.24 26.99 8.08
N LEU A 632 -20.53 26.05 7.46
CA LEU A 632 -19.65 25.12 8.16
C LEU A 632 -18.44 25.87 8.70
N GLY A 633 -18.15 25.71 9.99
CA GLY A 633 -16.85 26.06 10.57
C GLY A 633 -15.94 24.85 10.52
N VAL A 634 -14.70 25.04 10.06
CA VAL A 634 -13.68 23.98 9.96
C VAL A 634 -12.37 24.53 10.51
N GLU A 635 -11.83 23.87 11.53
CA GLU A 635 -10.56 24.23 12.15
C GLU A 635 -9.78 22.96 12.53
N PRO A 636 -8.43 22.93 12.40
CA PRO A 636 -7.64 21.84 12.95
C PRO A 636 -7.86 21.79 14.47
N ILE A 637 -7.85 20.59 15.05
CA ILE A 637 -8.02 20.43 16.49
C ILE A 637 -7.03 21.29 17.28
N ALA A 638 -7.49 21.84 18.41
CA ALA A 638 -6.68 22.74 19.23
C ALA A 638 -5.41 22.04 19.76
N GLU A 639 -5.48 20.73 19.96
CA GLU A 639 -4.40 19.86 20.41
C GLU A 639 -3.21 19.85 19.45
N ALA A 640 -3.40 20.17 18.15
CA ALA A 640 -2.29 20.33 17.21
C ALA A 640 -1.26 21.38 17.68
N ALA A 641 -1.67 22.36 18.49
CA ALA A 641 -0.75 23.34 19.08
C ALA A 641 0.22 22.73 20.10
N THR A 642 -0.06 21.55 20.66
CA THR A 642 0.83 20.85 21.60
C THR A 642 2.07 20.28 20.91
N LEU A 643 2.01 20.08 19.59
CA LEU A 643 3.15 19.70 18.77
C LEU A 643 4.12 20.87 18.51
N ARG A 644 3.74 22.13 18.82
CA ARG A 644 4.60 23.29 18.62
C ARG A 644 5.84 23.22 19.51
N GLY A 645 7.01 23.24 18.88
CA GLY A 645 8.30 23.44 19.52
C GLY A 645 8.71 24.92 19.51
N ARG A 646 9.95 25.18 19.05
CA ARG A 646 10.53 26.53 19.02
C ARG A 646 9.73 27.45 18.09
N ARG A 647 9.30 28.60 18.59
CA ARG A 647 8.78 29.69 17.75
C ARG A 647 9.94 30.34 16.97
N LEU A 648 9.87 30.28 15.64
CA LEU A 648 10.87 30.79 14.70
C LEU A 648 10.63 32.26 14.36
N ALA A 649 9.37 32.70 14.28
CA ALA A 649 9.02 34.09 14.00
C ALA A 649 7.81 34.56 14.81
N LYS A 650 7.80 35.86 15.11
CA LYS A 650 6.66 36.58 15.70
C LYS A 650 6.62 38.00 15.13
N ILE A 651 5.80 38.20 14.12
CA ILE A 651 5.71 39.44 13.34
C ILE A 651 4.35 40.08 13.57
N ARG A 652 4.30 41.40 13.78
CA ARG A 652 3.05 42.12 14.06
C ARG A 652 3.02 43.46 13.34
N GLN A 653 1.83 43.84 12.87
CA GLN A 653 1.49 45.20 12.39
C GLN A 653 2.54 45.82 11.46
N THR A 654 2.92 45.11 10.40
CA THR A 654 4.04 45.52 9.54
C THR A 654 3.71 45.38 8.05
N SER A 655 4.60 45.90 7.20
CA SER A 655 4.50 45.75 5.75
C SER A 655 4.97 44.35 5.32
N VAL A 656 4.53 43.87 4.15
CA VAL A 656 5.04 42.60 3.57
C VAL A 656 6.57 42.61 3.45
N LYS A 657 7.16 43.74 3.02
CA LYS A 657 8.61 43.91 2.90
C LYS A 657 9.34 43.70 4.23
N ASP A 658 8.82 44.28 5.31
CA ASP A 658 9.43 44.19 6.64
C ASP A 658 9.17 42.84 7.31
N ALA A 659 8.06 42.19 6.97
CA ALA A 659 7.82 40.80 7.35
C ALA A 659 8.88 39.89 6.71
N ASN A 660 9.15 40.03 5.41
CA ASN A 660 10.18 39.23 4.72
C ASN A 660 11.58 39.44 5.28
N ARG A 661 11.93 40.65 5.72
CA ARG A 661 13.22 40.88 6.41
C ARG A 661 13.36 40.06 7.70
N GLN A 662 12.25 39.78 8.38
CA GLN A 662 12.23 38.95 9.59
C GLN A 662 12.10 37.45 9.28
N LEU A 663 11.59 37.10 8.10
CA LEU A 663 11.49 35.71 7.63
C LEU A 663 12.77 35.20 6.95
N ALA A 664 13.73 36.08 6.63
CA ALA A 664 14.94 35.71 5.90
C ALA A 664 15.75 34.57 6.55
N ASP A 665 15.74 34.47 7.89
CA ASP A 665 16.43 33.41 8.65
C ASP A 665 15.49 32.28 9.11
N VAL A 666 14.25 32.25 8.62
CA VAL A 666 13.24 31.23 8.97
C VAL A 666 13.24 30.15 7.91
N SER A 667 13.60 28.94 8.33
CA SER A 667 13.55 27.74 7.51
C SER A 667 13.03 26.53 8.28
N GLY A 668 12.41 25.59 7.56
CA GLY A 668 12.03 24.29 8.10
C GLY A 668 11.13 23.46 7.17
N ASP A 669 11.16 22.15 7.37
CA ASP A 669 10.30 21.16 6.71
C ASP A 669 9.09 20.75 7.58
N LEU A 670 9.07 21.18 8.85
CA LEU A 670 8.02 20.90 9.84
C LEU A 670 7.56 22.21 10.51
N LEU A 671 6.53 22.85 9.98
CA LEU A 671 6.10 24.19 10.40
C LEU A 671 4.59 24.27 10.69
N ASP A 672 4.23 25.05 11.71
CA ASP A 672 2.88 25.60 11.90
C ASP A 672 2.98 27.11 11.70
N ILE A 673 2.25 27.64 10.72
CA ILE A 673 2.30 29.04 10.30
C ILE A 673 0.90 29.63 10.49
N GLU A 674 0.79 30.63 11.36
CA GLU A 674 -0.45 31.39 11.53
C GLU A 674 -0.26 32.81 11.00
N ALA A 675 -1.14 33.27 10.11
CA ALA A 675 -1.07 34.60 9.52
C ALA A 675 -2.45 35.27 9.48
N VAL A 676 -2.47 36.57 9.77
CA VAL A 676 -3.61 37.46 9.55
C VAL A 676 -3.12 38.62 8.68
N ILE A 677 -3.71 38.76 7.50
CA ILE A 677 -3.27 39.72 6.48
C ILE A 677 -4.46 40.56 6.05
N GLU A 678 -4.26 41.86 5.95
CA GLU A 678 -5.19 42.79 5.32
C GLU A 678 -4.73 43.06 3.88
N PRO A 679 -5.44 42.58 2.85
CA PRO A 679 -5.03 42.76 1.46
C PRO A 679 -4.96 44.22 1.02
N ARG A 680 -5.86 45.07 1.56
CA ARG A 680 -6.00 46.48 1.17
C ARG A 680 -6.24 46.61 -0.34
N ASP A 681 -5.33 47.27 -1.04
CA ASP A 681 -5.35 47.50 -2.49
C ASP A 681 -4.56 46.44 -3.29
N ALA A 682 -3.98 45.43 -2.63
CA ALA A 682 -3.27 44.36 -3.31
C ALA A 682 -4.22 43.51 -4.16
N THR A 683 -3.81 43.15 -5.38
CA THR A 683 -4.55 42.25 -6.27
C THR A 683 -4.35 40.79 -5.90
N SER A 684 -3.21 40.46 -5.31
CA SER A 684 -2.88 39.13 -4.81
C SER A 684 -2.01 39.21 -3.55
N ILE A 685 -2.18 38.23 -2.67
CA ILE A 685 -1.25 37.94 -1.57
C ILE A 685 -0.81 36.48 -1.72
N THR A 686 0.49 36.21 -1.65
CA THR A 686 1.02 34.86 -1.75
C THR A 686 1.96 34.54 -0.60
N LEU A 687 1.69 33.44 0.11
CA LEU A 687 2.61 32.79 1.03
C LEU A 687 3.33 31.68 0.27
N THR A 688 4.62 31.86 0.01
CA THR A 688 5.47 30.83 -0.58
C THR A 688 6.12 30.00 0.51
N VAL A 689 5.99 28.68 0.45
CA VAL A 689 6.62 27.70 1.35
C VAL A 689 7.50 26.73 0.55
N ARG A 690 8.38 26.00 1.23
CA ARG A 690 9.33 25.06 0.60
C ARG A 690 10.12 25.72 -0.53
N ALA A 691 10.49 26.98 -0.36
CA ALA A 691 11.30 27.70 -1.32
C ALA A 691 12.77 27.29 -1.19
N SER A 692 13.40 26.89 -2.29
CA SER A 692 14.85 26.80 -2.42
C SER A 692 15.48 28.19 -2.53
N ASP A 693 16.77 28.30 -2.25
CA ASP A 693 17.49 29.58 -2.24
C ASP A 693 17.57 30.21 -3.65
N ASP A 694 17.66 29.36 -4.67
CA ASP A 694 17.69 29.75 -6.09
C ASP A 694 16.28 29.94 -6.70
N GLY A 695 15.22 29.56 -5.97
CA GLY A 695 13.83 29.64 -6.41
C GLY A 695 13.37 28.56 -7.40
N SER A 696 14.19 27.54 -7.68
CA SER A 696 13.84 26.45 -8.60
C SER A 696 12.79 25.49 -8.02
N GLU A 697 12.71 25.33 -6.68
CA GLU A 697 11.61 24.65 -6.00
C GLU A 697 10.85 25.58 -5.07
N GLN A 698 9.51 25.55 -5.11
CA GLN A 698 8.60 26.35 -4.28
C GLN A 698 7.15 25.88 -4.39
N THR A 699 6.36 26.13 -3.36
CA THR A 699 4.90 25.96 -3.36
C THR A 699 4.21 27.26 -2.98
N LEU A 700 3.23 27.68 -3.77
CA LEU A 700 2.59 29.00 -3.62
C LEU A 700 1.17 28.86 -3.05
N LEU A 701 0.87 29.54 -1.95
CA LEU A 701 -0.48 29.68 -1.41
C LEU A 701 -0.97 31.11 -1.62
N SER A 702 -1.90 31.30 -2.55
CA SER A 702 -2.27 32.63 -3.05
C SER A 702 -3.73 32.95 -2.82
N TYR A 703 -4.03 34.20 -2.44
CA TYR A 703 -5.37 34.77 -2.45
C TYR A 703 -5.47 35.88 -3.49
N ASP A 704 -6.27 35.65 -4.52
CA ASP A 704 -6.62 36.64 -5.56
C ASP A 704 -7.83 37.45 -5.08
N THR A 705 -7.64 38.74 -4.79
CA THR A 705 -8.69 39.62 -4.26
C THR A 705 -9.74 39.96 -5.32
N THR A 706 -9.37 39.92 -6.60
CA THR A 706 -10.26 40.23 -7.72
C THR A 706 -11.21 39.07 -8.02
N LYS A 707 -10.70 37.84 -7.94
CA LYS A 707 -11.47 36.60 -8.16
C LYS A 707 -12.09 36.03 -6.88
N ARG A 708 -11.70 36.56 -5.72
CA ARG A 708 -12.07 36.04 -4.39
C ARG A 708 -11.77 34.55 -4.26
N ARG A 709 -10.56 34.16 -4.68
CA ARG A 709 -10.15 32.75 -4.78
C ARG A 709 -8.88 32.53 -3.99
N PHE A 710 -8.87 31.50 -3.15
CA PHE A 710 -7.67 30.97 -2.53
C PHE A 710 -7.20 29.74 -3.31
N SER A 711 -5.91 29.61 -3.56
CA SER A 711 -5.34 28.49 -4.32
C SER A 711 -3.96 28.07 -3.84
N ILE A 712 -3.65 26.79 -4.05
CA ILE A 712 -2.29 26.25 -4.04
C ILE A 712 -1.80 26.11 -5.48
N ASP A 713 -0.56 26.49 -5.74
CA ASP A 713 0.16 26.18 -6.98
C ASP A 713 1.42 25.38 -6.65
N ARG A 714 1.51 24.18 -7.24
CA ARG A 714 2.60 23.21 -7.06
C ARG A 714 3.44 22.99 -8.32
N SER A 715 3.25 23.80 -9.36
CA SER A 715 3.95 23.68 -10.65
C SER A 715 5.47 23.62 -10.50
N SER A 716 6.03 24.32 -9.51
CA SER A 716 7.47 24.28 -9.19
C SER A 716 7.76 23.59 -7.84
N SER A 717 6.91 22.68 -7.36
CA SER A 717 7.11 22.08 -6.02
C SER A 717 8.14 20.96 -5.95
N SER A 718 8.60 20.48 -7.11
CA SER A 718 9.54 19.37 -7.25
C SER A 718 10.30 19.46 -8.57
N LEU A 719 11.62 19.19 -8.55
CA LEU A 719 12.42 18.94 -9.75
C LEU A 719 12.29 17.51 -10.27
N ASP A 720 11.74 16.59 -9.48
CA ASP A 720 11.44 15.23 -9.94
C ASP A 720 10.32 15.28 -10.99
N PRO A 721 10.57 14.89 -12.26
CA PRO A 721 9.58 14.93 -13.32
C PRO A 721 8.43 13.94 -13.09
N ASP A 722 8.66 12.86 -12.33
CA ASP A 722 7.67 11.82 -12.08
C ASP A 722 6.70 12.22 -10.94
N VAL A 723 6.90 13.40 -10.33
CA VAL A 723 5.97 13.96 -9.34
C VAL A 723 4.85 14.73 -10.04
N ARG A 724 3.60 14.36 -9.72
CA ARG A 724 2.42 15.10 -10.19
C ARG A 724 2.40 16.52 -9.62
N LYS A 725 2.29 17.51 -10.50
CA LYS A 725 2.29 18.94 -10.16
C LYS A 725 1.03 19.59 -10.73
N SER A 726 0.27 20.27 -9.89
CA SER A 726 -1.02 20.87 -10.28
C SER A 726 -1.43 21.99 -9.34
N ALA A 727 -2.32 22.87 -9.80
CA ALA A 727 -2.89 23.95 -9.02
C ALA A 727 -4.35 23.68 -8.67
N HIS A 728 -4.74 23.97 -7.42
CA HIS A 728 -6.10 23.74 -6.90
C HIS A 728 -6.57 24.93 -6.08
N GLY A 729 -7.87 25.09 -5.88
CA GLY A 729 -8.40 26.21 -5.11
C GLY A 729 -9.90 26.41 -5.22
N GLY A 730 -10.43 27.28 -4.37
CA GLY A 730 -11.85 27.55 -4.24
C GLY A 730 -12.15 29.00 -3.86
N THR A 731 -13.43 29.35 -3.92
CA THR A 731 -13.90 30.69 -3.57
C THR A 731 -13.84 30.92 -2.07
N VAL A 732 -13.23 32.04 -1.67
CA VAL A 732 -13.08 32.45 -0.27
C VAL A 732 -13.47 33.92 -0.12
N GLU A 733 -14.43 34.16 0.77
CA GLU A 733 -14.77 35.50 1.25
C GLU A 733 -13.87 35.89 2.43
N LEU A 734 -13.47 37.17 2.47
CA LEU A 734 -12.68 37.72 3.58
C LEU A 734 -13.53 37.89 4.84
N ASP A 735 -12.95 37.60 6.00
CA ASP A 735 -13.59 37.84 7.29
C ASP A 735 -13.19 39.23 7.80
N GLY A 736 -14.15 40.17 7.86
CA GLY A 736 -13.87 41.54 8.28
C GLY A 736 -12.75 42.23 7.49
N SER A 737 -12.70 41.99 6.17
CA SER A 737 -11.63 42.45 5.26
C SER A 737 -10.23 41.87 5.52
N ARG A 738 -10.15 40.76 6.26
CA ARG A 738 -8.90 40.04 6.56
C ARG A 738 -8.91 38.64 5.98
N LEU A 739 -7.71 38.20 5.60
CA LEU A 739 -7.39 36.82 5.31
C LEU A 739 -6.67 36.25 6.52
N THR A 740 -7.29 35.27 7.17
CA THR A 740 -6.71 34.49 8.27
C THR A 740 -6.35 33.12 7.74
N LEU A 741 -5.09 32.74 7.90
CA LEU A 741 -4.52 31.47 7.45
C LEU A 741 -3.87 30.76 8.63
N ARG A 742 -4.10 29.45 8.73
CA ARG A 742 -3.22 28.54 9.46
C ARG A 742 -2.72 27.48 8.49
N VAL A 743 -1.42 27.34 8.33
CA VAL A 743 -0.78 26.36 7.43
C VAL A 743 0.03 25.39 8.25
N LEU A 744 -0.29 24.10 8.14
CA LEU A 744 0.48 23.00 8.70
C LEU A 744 1.31 22.39 7.58
N LEU A 745 2.62 22.52 7.68
CA LEU A 745 3.59 22.01 6.71
C LEU A 745 4.39 20.87 7.34
N ASP A 746 4.31 19.69 6.74
CA ASP A 746 5.16 18.54 7.05
C ASP A 746 6.02 18.21 5.81
N ARG A 747 6.84 17.15 5.90
CA ARG A 747 7.80 16.79 4.84
C ARG A 747 7.17 16.62 3.46
N SER A 748 6.04 15.93 3.38
CA SER A 748 5.28 15.84 2.13
C SER A 748 3.82 16.28 2.24
N MET A 749 3.45 16.94 3.34
CA MET A 749 2.07 17.37 3.60
C MET A 749 1.98 18.88 3.70
N LEU A 750 0.91 19.44 3.17
CA LEU A 750 0.53 20.83 3.35
C LEU A 750 -0.97 20.90 3.56
N GLU A 751 -1.40 21.40 4.72
CA GLU A 751 -2.79 21.74 5.00
C GLU A 751 -2.93 23.22 5.28
N ALA A 752 -3.87 23.90 4.63
CA ALA A 752 -4.19 25.29 4.85
C ALA A 752 -5.65 25.46 5.29
N TYR A 753 -5.87 26.15 6.40
CA TYR A 753 -7.19 26.47 6.94
C TYR A 753 -7.43 27.97 6.84
N ILE A 754 -8.53 28.34 6.20
CA ILE A 754 -8.77 29.71 5.75
C ILE A 754 -10.04 30.25 6.42
N ASN A 755 -9.89 31.36 7.16
CA ASN A 755 -10.98 32.09 7.84
C ASN A 755 -11.89 31.24 8.75
N GLY A 756 -11.41 30.06 9.19
CA GLY A 756 -12.20 29.09 9.97
C GLY A 756 -13.43 28.54 9.23
N THR A 757 -13.43 28.56 7.89
CA THR A 757 -14.56 28.13 7.05
C THR A 757 -14.17 27.14 5.96
N ASN A 758 -12.93 27.19 5.47
CA ASN A 758 -12.48 26.37 4.36
C ASN A 758 -11.14 25.69 4.70
N SER A 759 -10.91 24.56 4.06
CA SER A 759 -9.67 23.78 4.15
C SER A 759 -9.10 23.50 2.76
N LEU A 760 -7.79 23.28 2.69
CA LEU A 760 -7.07 22.83 1.49
C LEU A 760 -5.98 21.86 1.92
N THR A 761 -6.06 20.63 1.45
CA THR A 761 -5.14 19.55 1.78
C THR A 761 -4.34 19.11 0.54
N SER A 762 -3.02 19.11 0.63
CA SER A 762 -2.15 18.79 -0.49
C SER A 762 -0.86 18.06 -0.12
N ARG A 763 -0.23 17.47 -1.14
CA ARG A 763 1.07 16.80 -1.07
C ARG A 763 2.13 17.57 -1.85
N VAL A 764 3.36 17.57 -1.34
CA VAL A 764 4.54 18.17 -2.00
C VAL A 764 5.74 17.25 -1.84
N TYR A 765 6.61 17.15 -2.84
CA TYR A 765 7.76 16.22 -2.81
C TYR A 765 9.05 16.89 -3.28
N PRO A 766 9.50 17.98 -2.62
CA PRO A 766 10.70 18.68 -3.05
C PRO A 766 11.92 17.77 -2.95
N THR A 767 12.84 17.99 -3.87
CA THR A 767 14.05 17.19 -4.07
C THR A 767 15.28 17.85 -3.46
N GLN A 768 15.25 19.17 -3.27
CA GLN A 768 16.40 19.92 -2.78
C GLN A 768 16.39 20.09 -1.26
N LYS A 769 17.59 20.03 -0.68
CA LYS A 769 17.81 20.14 0.77
C LYS A 769 17.48 21.52 1.34
N ASP A 770 17.61 22.56 0.54
CA ASP A 770 17.42 23.96 0.91
C ASP A 770 15.99 24.45 0.65
N ALA A 771 15.13 23.63 0.01
CA ALA A 771 13.69 23.86 -0.19
C ALA A 771 12.90 23.88 1.13
N THR A 772 13.21 24.86 1.97
CA THR A 772 12.80 24.99 3.38
C THR A 772 12.42 26.44 3.72
N GLY A 773 12.62 27.37 2.79
CA GLY A 773 12.34 28.79 2.97
C GLY A 773 10.86 29.15 2.95
N LEU A 774 10.56 30.32 3.52
CA LEU A 774 9.24 30.93 3.63
C LEU A 774 9.30 32.41 3.24
N ARG A 775 8.37 32.89 2.41
CA ARG A 775 8.24 34.33 2.11
C ARG A 775 6.80 34.73 1.80
N LEU A 776 6.50 36.01 1.97
CA LEU A 776 5.22 36.60 1.65
C LEU A 776 5.38 37.62 0.51
N THR A 777 4.51 37.61 -0.49
CA THR A 777 4.47 38.63 -1.55
C THR A 777 3.09 39.26 -1.64
N SER A 778 3.04 40.50 -2.15
CA SER A 778 1.79 41.19 -2.48
C SER A 778 1.95 41.92 -3.80
N GLU A 779 0.97 41.76 -4.70
CA GLU A 779 0.98 42.37 -6.03
C GLU A 779 0.12 43.64 -6.08
N SER A 780 0.57 44.62 -6.87
CA SER A 780 -0.16 45.86 -7.22
C SER A 780 -0.62 46.76 -6.07
N GLY A 781 -0.31 46.43 -4.81
CA GLY A 781 -0.74 47.19 -3.62
C GLY A 781 0.05 46.87 -2.36
N ALA A 782 -0.26 47.58 -1.27
CA ALA A 782 0.49 47.57 -0.02
C ALA A 782 -0.25 46.80 1.09
N ALA A 783 -0.37 45.47 0.92
CA ALA A 783 -0.94 44.58 1.91
C ALA A 783 -0.25 44.74 3.27
N ARG A 784 -1.00 44.56 4.36
CA ARG A 784 -0.51 44.69 5.73
C ARG A 784 -0.56 43.35 6.45
N VAL A 785 0.57 42.94 7.02
CA VAL A 785 0.65 41.80 7.93
C VAL A 785 0.20 42.25 9.31
N VAL A 786 -1.00 41.83 9.72
CA VAL A 786 -1.54 42.12 11.06
C VAL A 786 -0.80 41.28 12.09
N SER A 787 -0.65 39.98 11.81
CA SER A 787 0.19 39.05 12.55
C SER A 787 0.70 37.94 11.65
N LEU A 788 1.92 37.45 11.93
CA LEU A 788 2.45 36.20 11.40
C LEU A 788 3.30 35.54 12.49
N ASP A 789 3.01 34.29 12.83
CA ASP A 789 3.80 33.46 13.72
C ASP A 789 4.18 32.17 13.00
N VAL A 790 5.41 31.71 13.25
CA VAL A 790 5.91 30.44 12.71
C VAL A 790 6.49 29.64 13.86
N TRP A 791 6.09 28.38 13.99
CA TRP A 791 6.66 27.43 14.93
C TRP A 791 7.26 26.25 14.19
N ARG A 792 8.40 25.76 14.68
CA ARG A 792 8.86 24.41 14.35
C ARG A 792 7.95 23.40 15.04
N MET A 793 7.53 22.36 14.34
CA MET A 793 6.73 21.27 14.89
C MET A 793 7.61 20.11 15.38
N ASN A 794 7.18 19.45 16.45
CA ASN A 794 7.72 18.17 16.92
C ASN A 794 6.95 17.01 16.25
N GLY A 795 7.48 15.79 16.34
CA GLY A 795 6.83 14.61 15.77
C GLY A 795 5.64 14.11 16.60
N ALA A 796 4.73 13.38 15.95
CA ALA A 796 3.53 12.78 16.54
C ALA A 796 3.79 11.48 17.31
N TYR A 797 5.04 11.07 17.46
CA TYR A 797 5.42 9.78 18.04
C TYR A 797 6.50 9.96 19.11
N ASP A 798 6.64 8.98 20.00
CA ASP A 798 7.59 9.00 21.13
C ASP A 798 9.08 8.90 20.70
N THR A 799 9.37 8.97 19.41
CA THR A 799 10.71 8.94 18.83
C THR A 799 11.14 10.32 18.34
N SER A 800 12.42 10.65 18.51
CA SER A 800 12.97 11.88 17.94
C SER A 800 12.89 11.85 16.42
N VAL A 801 12.47 12.97 15.82
CA VAL A 801 12.48 13.15 14.37
C VAL A 801 13.93 13.19 13.85
N ALA A 802 14.33 12.15 13.12
CA ALA A 802 15.60 12.14 12.40
C ALA A 802 15.57 13.21 11.28
N PRO A 803 16.63 14.02 11.06
CA PRO A 803 16.67 14.98 9.95
C PRO A 803 16.47 14.31 8.60
N ALA A 804 15.78 14.98 7.67
CA ALA A 804 15.66 14.51 6.29
C ALA A 804 17.03 14.43 5.60
N ALA A 805 17.29 13.33 4.89
CA ALA A 805 18.49 13.13 4.10
C ALA A 805 18.21 13.46 2.64
N TYR A 806 19.10 14.23 2.02
CA TYR A 806 19.00 14.67 0.65
C TYR A 806 20.23 14.24 -0.15
N ASP A 807 20.01 13.95 -1.42
CA ASP A 807 21.08 13.67 -2.36
C ASP A 807 21.91 14.95 -2.53
N PRO A 808 23.21 14.83 -2.87
CA PRO A 808 23.94 16.00 -3.34
C PRO A 808 23.20 16.62 -4.53
N PRO A 809 23.15 17.96 -4.62
CA PRO A 809 22.54 18.61 -5.77
C PRO A 809 23.24 18.15 -7.06
N ARG A 810 22.45 17.79 -8.08
CA ARG A 810 22.99 17.44 -9.39
C ARG A 810 23.79 18.65 -9.94
N PRO A 811 24.98 18.46 -10.51
CA PRO A 811 25.71 19.53 -11.16
C PRO A 811 24.87 20.15 -12.31
N THR A 812 24.82 21.48 -12.36
CA THR A 812 24.01 22.23 -13.34
C THR A 812 24.85 22.74 -14.53
N ASP A 813 26.15 22.45 -14.53
CA ASP A 813 27.12 22.81 -15.57
C ASP A 813 27.30 21.70 -16.62
N VAL A 814 26.25 20.94 -16.86
CA VAL A 814 26.17 19.90 -17.89
C VAL A 814 25.19 20.27 -19.00
N ASP A 815 25.33 19.63 -20.15
CA ASP A 815 24.33 19.62 -21.22
C ASP A 815 23.52 18.29 -21.15
N ALA A 816 22.46 18.17 -21.95
CA ALA A 816 21.69 16.94 -22.09
C ALA A 816 22.15 16.11 -23.30
N LEU A 817 21.81 14.83 -23.32
CA LEU A 817 21.92 14.01 -24.53
C LEU A 817 20.98 14.58 -25.62
N PRO A 818 21.43 14.73 -26.88
CA PRO A 818 20.56 15.24 -27.93
C PRO A 818 19.33 14.36 -28.13
N ASN A 819 18.13 14.98 -28.16
CA ASN A 819 16.84 14.31 -28.31
C ASN A 819 16.65 13.14 -27.33
N HIS A 820 16.96 13.40 -26.06
CA HIS A 820 16.92 12.38 -25.01
C HIS A 820 15.53 11.86 -24.69
N ASP A 821 14.51 12.69 -24.90
CA ASP A 821 13.08 12.44 -24.63
C ASP A 821 12.26 12.25 -25.92
N PHE A 822 12.93 12.14 -27.08
CA PHE A 822 12.29 11.99 -28.38
C PHE A 822 11.34 13.14 -28.77
N ALA A 823 11.45 14.32 -28.14
CA ALA A 823 10.62 15.50 -28.36
C ALA A 823 10.60 16.02 -29.80
N THR A 824 11.58 15.65 -30.63
CA THR A 824 11.58 15.99 -32.06
C THR A 824 10.54 15.23 -32.87
N GLY A 825 9.92 14.20 -32.29
CA GLY A 825 8.98 13.31 -32.98
C GLY A 825 9.64 12.34 -33.97
N ASP A 826 10.97 12.19 -33.89
CA ASP A 826 11.78 11.33 -34.75
C ASP A 826 13.03 10.82 -34.00
N LEU A 827 13.88 10.03 -34.67
CA LEU A 827 15.11 9.49 -34.10
C LEU A 827 16.33 10.42 -34.27
N THR A 828 16.14 11.74 -34.40
CA THR A 828 17.25 12.69 -34.48
C THR A 828 18.21 12.49 -33.30
N GLY A 829 19.52 12.44 -33.54
CA GLY A 829 20.51 12.16 -32.48
C GLY A 829 20.67 10.68 -32.12
N TRP A 830 19.85 9.79 -32.69
CA TRP A 830 19.92 8.34 -32.56
C TRP A 830 20.21 7.68 -33.92
N THR A 831 20.81 6.49 -33.90
CA THR A 831 21.21 5.72 -35.08
C THR A 831 20.66 4.31 -34.97
N VAL A 832 19.86 3.89 -35.94
CA VAL A 832 19.45 2.48 -36.09
C VAL A 832 20.67 1.68 -36.54
N VAL A 833 21.22 0.87 -35.63
CA VAL A 833 22.42 0.04 -35.87
C VAL A 833 22.06 -1.21 -36.66
N SER A 834 20.90 -1.80 -36.38
CA SER A 834 20.41 -3.00 -37.07
C SER A 834 18.90 -3.21 -36.88
N GLY A 835 18.32 -4.06 -37.72
CA GLY A 835 16.92 -4.50 -37.58
C GLY A 835 15.91 -3.50 -38.13
N THR A 836 14.63 -3.74 -37.81
CA THR A 836 13.49 -2.97 -38.34
C THR A 836 12.53 -2.44 -37.26
N THR A 837 12.72 -2.82 -36.00
CA THR A 837 11.84 -2.40 -34.88
C THR A 837 11.87 -0.88 -34.64
N PHE A 838 13.04 -0.25 -34.77
CA PHE A 838 13.22 1.18 -34.52
C PHE A 838 13.23 1.99 -35.82
N SER A 839 12.34 2.96 -35.91
CA SER A 839 12.28 3.98 -36.97
C SER A 839 11.60 5.24 -36.42
N ASP A 840 11.54 6.33 -37.20
CA ASP A 840 10.80 7.54 -36.79
C ASP A 840 9.31 7.22 -36.53
N ALA A 841 8.75 6.21 -37.20
CA ALA A 841 7.38 5.77 -36.94
C ALA A 841 7.21 5.15 -35.54
N SER A 842 8.29 4.69 -34.91
CA SER A 842 8.27 4.11 -33.57
C SER A 842 8.24 5.18 -32.48
N VAL A 843 8.47 6.46 -32.80
CA VAL A 843 8.26 7.59 -31.89
C VAL A 843 6.79 8.02 -31.98
N THR A 844 6.09 8.02 -30.85
CA THR A 844 4.64 8.27 -30.80
C THR A 844 4.26 9.22 -29.68
N THR A 845 3.09 9.85 -29.77
CA THR A 845 2.48 10.70 -28.74
C THR A 845 1.25 10.01 -28.12
N ARG A 846 1.17 8.68 -28.23
CA ARG A 846 0.03 7.94 -27.70
C ARG A 846 0.12 7.91 -26.18
N THR A 847 -0.90 8.42 -25.51
CA THR A 847 -0.95 8.39 -24.05
C THR A 847 -1.33 7.01 -23.50
N ASP A 848 -1.88 6.13 -24.33
CA ASP A 848 -2.29 4.75 -23.99
C ASP A 848 -1.92 3.74 -25.07
N TRP A 849 -1.68 2.49 -24.68
CA TRP A 849 -1.31 1.40 -25.60
C TRP A 849 -2.51 0.76 -26.32
N GLY A 850 -3.75 1.16 -26.03
CA GLY A 850 -4.95 0.73 -26.75
C GLY A 850 -5.70 -0.49 -26.18
N TRP A 851 -5.17 -1.16 -25.15
CA TRP A 851 -5.83 -2.33 -24.54
C TRP A 851 -5.79 -2.39 -23.00
N GLY A 852 -5.53 -1.27 -22.30
CA GLY A 852 -5.79 -1.26 -20.85
C GLY A 852 -5.03 -0.30 -19.95
N GLY A 853 -4.39 0.77 -20.45
CA GLY A 853 -3.82 1.77 -19.54
C GLY A 853 -2.90 2.79 -20.19
N PRO A 854 -2.51 3.84 -19.44
CA PRO A 854 -1.64 4.90 -19.91
C PRO A 854 -0.15 4.54 -19.75
N PHE A 855 0.69 4.99 -20.69
CA PHE A 855 2.15 4.75 -20.65
C PHE A 855 2.84 5.43 -19.47
N TYR A 856 2.36 6.60 -19.02
CA TYR A 856 3.08 7.49 -18.10
C TYR A 856 4.46 7.87 -18.63
N GLN A 857 4.52 8.16 -19.93
CA GLN A 857 5.65 8.79 -20.59
C GLN A 857 5.94 10.18 -20.01
N ALA A 858 7.15 10.69 -20.25
CA ALA A 858 7.52 12.01 -19.76
C ALA A 858 6.71 13.10 -20.47
N GLU A 859 6.31 14.11 -19.70
CA GLU A 859 5.75 15.36 -20.22
C GLU A 859 6.59 16.49 -19.65
N THR A 860 7.36 17.16 -20.52
CA THR A 860 8.22 18.29 -20.15
C THR A 860 7.60 19.61 -20.64
N GLU A 861 8.11 20.75 -20.19
CA GLU A 861 7.70 22.04 -20.78
C GLU A 861 8.11 22.14 -22.26
N GLU A 862 9.18 21.43 -22.65
CA GLU A 862 9.71 21.40 -24.01
C GLU A 862 8.95 20.41 -24.91
N ASP A 863 8.37 19.35 -24.32
CA ASP A 863 7.49 18.40 -24.98
C ASP A 863 6.20 18.14 -24.20
N ALA A 864 5.29 19.10 -24.26
CA ALA A 864 3.95 18.95 -23.69
C ALA A 864 3.06 17.92 -24.42
N THR A 865 3.52 17.39 -25.55
CA THR A 865 2.80 16.35 -26.32
C THR A 865 3.19 14.93 -25.91
N GLY A 866 4.28 14.77 -25.15
CA GLY A 866 4.75 13.51 -24.58
C GLY A 866 5.11 12.49 -25.65
N HIS A 867 6.10 12.80 -26.49
CA HIS A 867 6.68 11.84 -27.41
C HIS A 867 7.46 10.78 -26.63
N HIS A 868 7.47 9.55 -27.14
CA HIS A 868 8.24 8.46 -26.57
C HIS A 868 8.49 7.35 -27.60
N LEU A 869 9.52 6.52 -27.38
CA LEU A 869 9.84 5.40 -28.26
C LEU A 869 9.03 4.14 -27.87
N TRP A 870 8.01 3.83 -28.67
CA TRP A 870 7.18 2.62 -28.50
C TRP A 870 7.68 1.48 -29.40
N GLY A 871 8.44 0.55 -28.82
CA GLY A 871 9.06 -0.57 -29.54
C GLY A 871 8.07 -1.59 -30.08
N TYR A 872 6.87 -1.71 -29.49
CA TYR A 872 5.85 -2.62 -30.02
C TYR A 872 5.27 -2.13 -31.35
N ASN A 873 5.24 -0.82 -31.64
CA ASN A 873 4.38 -0.21 -32.66
C ASN A 873 3.86 -1.19 -33.75
N PRO A 874 2.54 -1.51 -33.76
CA PRO A 874 2.02 -2.57 -34.62
C PRO A 874 2.18 -2.25 -36.12
N ASP A 875 2.29 -0.96 -36.48
CA ASP A 875 2.53 -0.51 -37.84
C ASP A 875 4.01 -0.67 -38.26
N ALA A 876 4.91 -0.89 -37.29
CA ALA A 876 6.35 -1.09 -37.46
C ALA A 876 6.81 -2.54 -37.23
N GLY A 877 5.89 -3.49 -37.11
CA GLY A 877 6.19 -4.93 -37.08
C GLY A 877 5.87 -5.63 -35.76
N GLY A 878 5.38 -4.93 -34.74
CA GLY A 878 4.92 -5.61 -33.52
C GLY A 878 6.04 -6.22 -32.69
N ASP A 879 5.61 -7.13 -31.82
CA ASP A 879 6.42 -8.08 -31.05
C ASP A 879 7.34 -9.02 -31.86
N ASP A 880 7.27 -9.00 -33.20
CA ASP A 880 8.10 -9.85 -34.06
C ASP A 880 9.29 -9.08 -34.68
N ALA A 881 9.28 -7.74 -34.57
CA ALA A 881 10.37 -6.91 -35.05
C ALA A 881 11.53 -6.89 -34.05
N VAL A 882 12.76 -6.96 -34.56
CA VAL A 882 13.98 -6.88 -33.74
C VAL A 882 14.88 -5.77 -34.27
N GLY A 883 15.78 -5.24 -33.43
CA GLY A 883 16.76 -4.25 -33.82
C GLY A 883 17.55 -3.64 -32.67
N VAL A 884 18.45 -2.73 -33.05
CA VAL A 884 19.32 -2.02 -32.10
C VAL A 884 19.34 -0.55 -32.48
N LEU A 885 19.05 0.31 -31.51
CA LEU A 885 19.13 1.78 -31.61
C LEU A 885 20.27 2.28 -30.73
N ARG A 886 21.00 3.30 -31.18
CA ARG A 886 22.13 3.87 -30.45
C ARG A 886 22.08 5.38 -30.42
N SER A 887 22.27 6.01 -29.26
CA SER A 887 22.33 7.47 -29.13
C SER A 887 23.63 8.05 -29.71
N ALA A 888 23.71 9.39 -29.78
CA ALA A 888 24.97 10.09 -29.95
C ALA A 888 25.98 9.68 -28.86
N THR A 889 27.26 9.65 -29.23
CA THR A 889 28.35 9.44 -28.27
C THR A 889 28.70 10.75 -27.58
N VAL A 890 28.70 10.75 -26.25
CA VAL A 890 28.94 11.91 -25.40
C VAL A 890 29.99 11.60 -24.33
N THR A 891 30.59 12.63 -23.73
CA THR A 891 31.46 12.45 -22.55
C THR A 891 30.61 12.57 -21.29
N LEU A 892 30.63 11.56 -20.43
CA LEU A 892 29.88 11.59 -19.17
C LEU A 892 30.44 12.67 -18.25
N GLY A 893 29.59 13.57 -17.78
CA GLY A 893 29.91 14.66 -16.87
C GLY A 893 29.06 14.61 -15.60
N GLY A 894 28.96 15.77 -14.93
CA GLY A 894 28.09 15.96 -13.77
C GLY A 894 28.40 15.00 -12.62
N ASP A 895 27.34 14.42 -12.05
CA ASP A 895 27.41 13.41 -10.99
C ASP A 895 27.57 11.98 -11.55
N GLY A 896 27.57 11.82 -12.87
CA GLY A 896 27.61 10.52 -13.54
C GLY A 896 26.34 9.69 -13.37
N VAL A 897 25.23 10.24 -12.86
CA VAL A 897 23.97 9.53 -12.75
C VAL A 897 23.23 9.59 -14.08
N VAL A 898 22.99 8.44 -14.69
CA VAL A 898 22.18 8.32 -15.92
C VAL A 898 20.83 7.73 -15.55
N ASP A 899 19.73 8.36 -15.94
CA ASP A 899 18.39 7.82 -15.74
C ASP A 899 17.57 7.79 -17.04
N LEU A 900 16.61 6.88 -17.13
CA LEU A 900 15.72 6.74 -18.29
C LEU A 900 14.41 6.06 -17.91
N LEU A 901 13.35 6.30 -18.68
CA LEU A 901 12.13 5.51 -18.63
C LEU A 901 12.30 4.24 -19.48
N VAL A 902 11.90 3.10 -18.94
CA VAL A 902 11.90 1.81 -19.66
C VAL A 902 10.59 1.05 -19.40
N SER A 903 10.06 0.40 -20.43
CA SER A 903 8.96 -0.58 -20.30
C SER A 903 9.05 -1.66 -21.40
N GLY A 904 8.03 -2.51 -21.51
CA GLY A 904 7.99 -3.65 -22.43
C GLY A 904 8.36 -4.96 -21.74
N GLY A 905 8.95 -5.89 -22.50
CA GLY A 905 9.30 -7.23 -22.02
C GLY A 905 10.38 -7.25 -20.94
N ASN A 906 10.39 -8.33 -20.14
CA ASN A 906 11.31 -8.54 -19.03
C ASN A 906 12.38 -9.57 -19.39
N ASP A 907 13.30 -9.20 -20.27
CA ASP A 907 14.39 -10.07 -20.72
C ASP A 907 15.67 -9.25 -20.80
N LEU A 908 16.44 -9.21 -19.72
CA LEU A 908 17.64 -8.36 -19.65
C LEU A 908 18.74 -8.78 -20.66
N ASP A 909 18.66 -9.97 -21.25
CA ASP A 909 19.64 -10.47 -22.22
C ASP A 909 19.28 -10.13 -23.67
N ARG A 910 18.00 -9.97 -23.97
CA ARG A 910 17.50 -9.71 -25.34
C ARG A 910 16.74 -8.40 -25.50
N LEU A 911 16.18 -7.85 -24.43
CA LEU A 911 15.35 -6.63 -24.40
C LEU A 911 15.92 -5.68 -23.35
N TYR A 912 16.77 -4.72 -23.73
CA TYR A 912 17.36 -3.82 -22.73
C TYR A 912 17.76 -2.45 -23.28
N ALA A 913 17.73 -1.45 -22.40
CA ALA A 913 18.42 -0.18 -22.57
C ALA A 913 19.73 -0.25 -21.77
N ALA A 914 20.85 0.13 -22.36
CA ALA A 914 22.18 0.02 -21.77
C ALA A 914 22.99 1.29 -21.95
N VAL A 915 23.77 1.66 -20.93
CA VAL A 915 24.87 2.63 -21.07
C VAL A 915 26.13 1.86 -21.43
N VAL A 916 26.74 2.20 -22.55
CA VAL A 916 27.87 1.48 -23.12
C VAL A 916 29.05 2.42 -23.26
N ARG A 917 30.23 1.99 -22.81
CA ARG A 917 31.47 2.72 -23.01
C ARG A 917 31.91 2.63 -24.47
N ALA A 918 32.15 3.78 -25.07
CA ALA A 918 32.41 3.90 -26.51
C ALA A 918 33.76 3.31 -26.93
N ASP A 919 34.76 3.29 -26.04
CA ASP A 919 36.13 2.92 -26.38
C ASP A 919 36.33 1.40 -26.54
N ASP A 920 35.58 0.58 -25.79
CA ASP A 920 35.71 -0.88 -25.80
C ASP A 920 34.39 -1.64 -25.95
N GLY A 921 33.26 -0.95 -26.02
CA GLY A 921 31.93 -1.55 -26.14
C GLY A 921 31.45 -2.25 -24.87
N LYS A 922 32.10 -2.00 -23.71
CA LYS A 922 31.66 -2.58 -22.44
C LYS A 922 30.34 -1.96 -22.00
N VAL A 923 29.33 -2.80 -21.77
CA VAL A 923 28.11 -2.41 -21.07
C VAL A 923 28.45 -2.06 -19.63
N LEU A 924 28.22 -0.80 -19.24
CA LEU A 924 28.47 -0.29 -17.89
C LEU A 924 27.27 -0.56 -16.99
N ALA A 925 26.06 -0.34 -17.51
CA ALA A 925 24.81 -0.65 -16.84
C ALA A 925 23.72 -0.94 -17.89
N LYS A 926 22.70 -1.72 -17.52
CA LYS A 926 21.53 -1.98 -18.37
C LYS A 926 20.27 -2.27 -17.56
N ALA A 927 19.11 -1.99 -18.13
CA ALA A 927 17.80 -2.28 -17.57
C ALA A 927 16.83 -2.81 -18.65
N THR A 928 15.79 -3.50 -18.22
CA THR A 928 14.72 -4.06 -19.06
C THR A 928 13.33 -3.70 -18.49
N GLY A 929 12.26 -4.00 -19.22
CA GLY A 929 10.89 -3.85 -18.77
C GLY A 929 10.47 -4.88 -17.71
N ARG A 930 9.19 -4.88 -17.33
CA ARG A 930 8.63 -5.84 -16.35
C ARG A 930 7.52 -6.72 -16.92
N GLY A 931 7.39 -6.77 -18.26
CA GLY A 931 6.21 -7.36 -18.90
C GLY A 931 4.99 -6.47 -18.74
N GLY A 932 5.18 -5.18 -18.99
CA GLY A 932 4.17 -4.12 -18.84
C GLY A 932 4.51 -2.94 -19.75
N GLU A 933 3.51 -2.25 -20.27
CA GLU A 933 3.68 -1.09 -21.17
C GLU A 933 3.93 0.22 -20.40
N GLN A 934 3.49 0.29 -19.15
CA GLN A 934 3.72 1.43 -18.27
C GLN A 934 5.22 1.64 -18.03
N TYR A 935 5.69 2.85 -18.32
CA TYR A 935 7.06 3.29 -18.08
C TYR A 935 7.40 3.31 -16.59
N ARG A 936 8.64 2.92 -16.31
CA ARG A 936 9.27 3.07 -15.00
C ARG A 936 10.63 3.73 -15.15
N ARG A 937 10.98 4.58 -14.21
CA ARG A 937 12.29 5.23 -14.14
C ARG A 937 13.35 4.23 -13.71
N VAL A 938 14.48 4.18 -14.36
CA VAL A 938 15.68 3.49 -13.84
C VAL A 938 16.81 4.49 -13.77
N ALA A 939 17.64 4.39 -12.73
CA ALA A 939 18.81 5.23 -12.57
C ALA A 939 20.05 4.34 -12.40
N PHE A 940 21.17 4.78 -12.97
CA PHE A 940 22.46 4.13 -12.90
C PHE A 940 23.47 5.12 -12.30
N ASP A 941 24.07 4.78 -11.17
CA ASP A 941 25.24 5.49 -10.67
C ASP A 941 26.47 5.07 -11.49
N LEU A 942 26.92 5.94 -12.38
CA LEU A 942 28.13 5.78 -13.18
C LEU A 942 29.18 6.84 -12.79
N SER A 943 29.17 7.33 -11.55
CA SER A 943 30.13 8.32 -11.06
C SER A 943 31.59 7.87 -11.22
N ALA A 944 31.86 6.56 -11.14
CA ALA A 944 33.18 5.97 -11.40
C ALA A 944 33.65 6.10 -12.88
N HIS A 945 32.75 6.49 -13.79
CA HIS A 945 32.95 6.57 -15.24
C HIS A 945 32.89 8.02 -15.77
N ILE A 946 32.85 9.02 -14.90
CA ILE A 946 32.90 10.44 -15.30
C ILE A 946 34.17 10.70 -16.12
N GLY A 947 34.00 11.39 -17.25
CA GLY A 947 35.05 11.68 -18.24
C GLY A 947 35.23 10.58 -19.30
N GLU A 948 34.61 9.40 -19.14
CA GLU A 948 34.59 8.38 -20.20
C GLU A 948 33.59 8.77 -21.30
N ARG A 949 33.89 8.36 -22.54
CA ARG A 949 32.95 8.48 -23.66
C ARG A 949 31.95 7.34 -23.62
N ILE A 950 30.66 7.65 -23.65
CA ILE A 950 29.57 6.70 -23.57
C ILE A 950 28.52 6.94 -24.66
N TYR A 951 27.67 5.94 -24.90
CA TYR A 951 26.40 6.07 -25.61
C TYR A 951 25.35 5.19 -24.94
N VAL A 952 24.07 5.49 -25.17
CA VAL A 952 22.95 4.64 -24.78
C VAL A 952 22.59 3.74 -25.96
N GLU A 953 22.40 2.45 -25.69
CA GLU A 953 21.98 1.45 -26.68
C GLU A 953 20.66 0.81 -26.24
N VAL A 954 19.66 0.85 -27.11
CA VAL A 954 18.37 0.18 -26.92
C VAL A 954 18.36 -1.06 -27.81
N VAL A 955 18.19 -2.22 -27.21
CA VAL A 955 18.33 -3.53 -27.84
C VAL A 955 17.03 -4.29 -27.73
N ASP A 956 16.56 -4.75 -28.88
CA ASP A 956 15.45 -5.66 -29.03
C ASP A 956 15.86 -6.85 -29.91
N LYS A 957 15.91 -8.03 -29.31
CA LYS A 957 16.26 -9.31 -29.96
C LYS A 957 15.29 -10.42 -29.61
N ALA A 958 14.15 -10.10 -29.00
CA ALA A 958 13.14 -11.09 -28.65
C ALA A 958 12.02 -11.08 -29.70
N THR A 959 11.31 -12.19 -29.83
CA THR A 959 10.11 -12.28 -30.68
C THR A 959 9.00 -13.00 -29.93
N GLY A 960 7.76 -12.78 -30.34
CA GLY A 960 6.57 -13.30 -29.66
C GLY A 960 6.11 -12.39 -28.52
N GLY A 961 5.09 -12.79 -27.76
CA GLY A 961 4.47 -11.90 -26.75
C GLY A 961 5.48 -11.24 -25.81
N TRP A 962 5.40 -9.91 -25.68
CA TRP A 962 6.38 -9.06 -24.98
C TRP A 962 7.76 -8.98 -25.64
N GLY A 963 7.87 -9.30 -26.92
CA GLY A 963 9.07 -9.18 -27.74
C GLY A 963 9.32 -7.73 -28.18
N HIS A 964 9.34 -6.80 -27.22
CA HIS A 964 9.64 -5.40 -27.47
C HIS A 964 10.21 -4.70 -26.23
N ILE A 965 10.89 -3.57 -26.45
CA ILE A 965 11.30 -2.65 -25.39
C ILE A 965 10.91 -1.22 -25.75
N ASN A 966 10.40 -0.49 -24.75
CA ASN A 966 10.06 0.92 -24.88
C ASN A 966 11.07 1.74 -24.07
N VAL A 967 11.41 2.94 -24.55
CA VAL A 967 12.34 3.85 -23.87
C VAL A 967 11.84 5.28 -23.99
N ASP A 968 12.06 6.08 -22.94
CA ASP A 968 11.76 7.50 -22.94
C ASP A 968 12.70 8.26 -21.99
N ASP A 969 12.76 9.58 -22.10
CA ASP A 969 13.38 10.52 -21.16
C ASP A 969 14.77 10.10 -20.65
N VAL A 970 15.71 9.92 -21.59
CA VAL A 970 17.06 9.37 -21.39
C VAL A 970 18.05 10.43 -20.89
N ASN A 971 18.01 10.72 -19.60
CA ASN A 971 18.82 11.75 -18.97
C ASN A 971 20.27 11.30 -18.76
N VAL A 972 21.19 11.89 -19.53
CA VAL A 972 22.64 11.74 -19.39
C VAL A 972 23.25 13.12 -19.07
N PRO A 973 24.00 13.29 -17.97
CA PRO A 973 24.74 14.52 -17.71
C PRO A 973 25.94 14.60 -18.67
N VAL A 974 25.85 15.44 -19.70
CA VAL A 974 26.90 15.57 -20.71
C VAL A 974 27.90 16.64 -20.29
N GLN A 975 29.19 16.29 -20.25
CA GLN A 975 30.26 17.24 -19.99
C GLN A 975 30.30 18.30 -21.10
N ARG A 976 30.23 19.59 -20.73
CA ARG A 976 30.42 20.69 -21.68
C ARG A 976 31.83 20.65 -22.32
N PRO A 977 31.95 20.96 -23.62
CA PRO A 977 33.22 20.95 -24.34
C PRO A 977 34.32 21.83 -23.73
#